data_AF-W4LRD4-F1
#
_entry.id   AF-W4LRD4-F1
#
_cell.length_a   1.000
_cell.length_b   1.000
_cell.length_c   1.000
_cell.angle_alpha   90.00
_cell.angle_beta   90.00
_cell.angle_gamma   90.00
#
_symmetry.space_group_name_H-M   'P 1'
#
loop_
_entity.id
_entity.type
_entity.pdbx_description
1 polymer ?
#
loop_
_entity_poly.entity_id
_entity_poly.type
_entity_poly.pdbx_seq_one_letter_code
_entity_poly.pdbx_strand_id
1 'polypeptide(L)'
;MNIGTSIKQSAGFSLFGVGVIVFVLACLLSAPTVVLAQEDRVEIQVRQTASPDDDYLTWAPTRARVRVRPGASTSDLKVVLTNETDFTMAQRYDQRPYQKHGSVLFDGRDTLPWGETVQQPSLELTLPQTEAWVNFWVAGEFKHPSIGKKDAVIVAHQEQRDGPIIGRLEVMVRIRKNILALEEVEKEDLLEAISDLHNKLDAYIPLVQIHSWTKWGMRRGVNQYPDQGHQFPGFLPWHRIYLLDFERQLQAINPAVTLAYWVQSEDLDGDHSILTTDFLGKTTVPATPPDKVNCLAAGTTEFDTDNPLFGWKMPSESWWRNPDNPCDPSDTACNPDGFQELQRGDSLCSIRDLGFPWLSTEELLAKSDYTSFSSGEEGIENNPHNVGHGLLAINRDGWMGDAKSPRDPIFMLFHSYFDMVWAKWQWQHGRFYQGDDTSDAKVYCPNDAFGTTTTSTCTTGPTDPRGHHLLDTMWPWNGLSGPTSPHCRSWTGCRDRHPPVVKAKFPRSRWSEIWPGDEEATPTPKDAIDYLGMNEGVFDMGFAYDDVPYGIAPAEAPDEERVAEAPRRALRRAAQPRAEALNRMNAILADSQIADPVRIQALNLSSQGTRKRALSEAIRILKDPEDGDTDLDVHAIRTLQALSMRVEGIERMEDIREAVRSALKDPRQPVRQAAIHFLGGRLDPAAIETLKEDLDNHTNPLFTKQEVLRLLSFAGRDHVELMRPFLKHEDPKVRQAAIRALAADPHSYKLILEVMSNENAETSLRNTAIRVLMSTREMGFIDTALDILDDASAELDVQKHALAGLGFFVRANVDELSKEKLKIILDRLFDLSPNQVIALSRTLVRALELTYEALAEKG
;
A
#
# COMPACT_ATOMS: atom_id res chain seq x y z
N MET A 1 -6.40 -74.54 18.77
CA MET A 1 -6.79 -75.58 17.80
C MET A 1 -5.91 -75.43 16.56
N ASN A 2 -5.19 -76.50 16.21
CA ASN A 2 -4.58 -76.90 14.91
C ASN A 2 -3.89 -75.83 14.03
N ILE A 3 -2.55 -75.84 13.85
CA ILE A 3 -1.65 -76.78 13.12
C ILE A 3 -1.69 -76.58 11.59
N GLY A 4 -0.51 -76.35 10.98
CA GLY A 4 -0.22 -76.68 9.57
C GLY A 4 0.64 -75.67 8.78
N THR A 5 1.91 -75.40 9.11
CA THR A 5 3.14 -75.92 8.44
C THR A 5 3.10 -76.17 6.92
N SER A 6 4.00 -75.49 6.18
CA SER A 6 4.91 -76.15 5.21
C SER A 6 6.14 -75.28 4.93
N ILE A 7 7.30 -75.76 5.39
CA ILE A 7 8.66 -75.31 5.04
C ILE A 7 9.32 -76.45 4.25
N LYS A 8 10.00 -76.14 3.13
CA LYS A 8 11.20 -76.81 2.58
C LYS A 8 11.90 -75.81 1.63
N GLN A 9 13.22 -75.60 1.58
CA GLN A 9 14.39 -76.26 2.18
C GLN A 9 15.66 -75.38 1.99
N SER A 10 16.47 -75.27 3.06
CA SER A 10 17.97 -75.25 3.22
C SER A 10 18.90 -74.73 2.08
N ALA A 11 20.03 -74.04 2.31
CA ALA A 11 21.06 -74.16 3.37
C ALA A 11 22.06 -72.95 3.41
N GLY A 12 22.73 -72.71 4.55
CA GLY A 12 24.01 -71.96 4.64
C GLY A 12 24.32 -71.31 6.00
N PHE A 13 25.39 -71.74 6.69
CA PHE A 13 25.91 -71.34 8.01
C PHE A 13 26.24 -69.83 8.16
N SER A 14 26.18 -69.19 9.34
CA SER A 14 27.32 -69.09 10.31
C SER A 14 26.97 -68.26 11.56
N LEU A 15 27.57 -68.63 12.70
CA LEU A 15 27.55 -67.97 14.01
C LEU A 15 28.01 -66.50 13.98
N PHE A 16 27.26 -65.57 14.57
CA PHE A 16 27.73 -64.33 15.23
C PHE A 16 26.52 -63.59 15.84
N GLY A 17 26.10 -63.95 17.06
CA GLY A 17 24.84 -63.39 17.60
C GLY A 17 24.64 -63.42 19.10
N VAL A 18 25.68 -63.68 19.90
CA VAL A 18 25.56 -63.70 21.38
C VAL A 18 26.51 -62.71 22.07
N GLY A 19 27.41 -62.04 21.32
CA GLY A 19 28.29 -60.99 21.86
C GLY A 19 27.67 -59.59 21.93
N VAL A 20 26.54 -59.33 21.26
CA VAL A 20 25.98 -57.97 21.12
C VAL A 20 25.02 -57.60 22.27
N ILE A 21 24.43 -58.58 22.96
CA ILE A 21 23.42 -58.31 23.99
C ILE A 21 24.03 -57.89 25.35
N VAL A 22 25.30 -58.21 25.61
CA VAL A 22 26.00 -57.76 26.83
C VAL A 22 26.57 -56.34 26.70
N PHE A 23 26.79 -55.85 25.47
CA PHE A 23 27.27 -54.49 25.23
C PHE A 23 26.15 -53.44 25.30
N VAL A 24 24.90 -53.82 25.00
CA VAL A 24 23.75 -52.90 24.99
C VAL A 24 23.23 -52.58 26.40
N LEU A 25 23.47 -53.44 27.40
CA LEU A 25 23.05 -53.18 28.80
C LEU A 25 24.10 -52.44 29.66
N ALA A 26 25.36 -52.34 29.22
CA ALA A 26 26.40 -51.58 29.93
C ALA A 26 26.43 -50.09 29.56
N CYS A 27 25.77 -49.68 28.48
CA CYS A 27 25.67 -48.27 28.06
C CYS A 27 24.48 -47.51 28.70
N LEU A 28 23.72 -48.13 29.60
CA LEU A 28 22.53 -47.54 30.24
C LEU A 28 22.75 -47.04 31.69
N LEU A 29 23.99 -46.95 32.17
CA LEU A 29 24.30 -46.48 33.54
C LEU A 29 25.35 -45.37 33.64
N SER A 30 25.63 -44.68 32.55
CA SER A 30 26.32 -43.39 32.58
C SER A 30 25.52 -42.42 31.73
N ALA A 31 24.66 -41.63 32.40
CA ALA A 31 24.15 -40.42 31.77
C ALA A 31 25.36 -39.63 31.27
N PRO A 32 25.48 -39.34 29.97
CA PRO A 32 26.51 -38.41 29.53
C PRO A 32 26.20 -37.09 30.22
N THR A 33 27.14 -36.58 31.00
CA THR A 33 27.16 -35.15 31.32
C THR A 33 27.20 -34.45 29.97
N VAL A 34 26.05 -33.97 29.50
CA VAL A 34 25.96 -33.17 28.28
C VAL A 34 26.74 -31.89 28.58
N VAL A 35 27.98 -31.83 28.09
CA VAL A 35 28.71 -30.57 28.04
C VAL A 35 28.01 -29.76 26.96
N LEU A 36 27.11 -28.85 27.37
CA LEU A 36 26.52 -27.88 26.47
C LEU A 36 27.65 -27.14 25.76
N ALA A 37 27.47 -26.88 24.46
CA ALA A 37 28.39 -26.03 23.73
C ALA A 37 28.52 -24.70 24.47
N GLN A 38 29.72 -24.10 24.46
CA GLN A 38 30.00 -22.92 25.30
C GLN A 38 29.00 -21.79 25.04
N GLU A 39 28.55 -21.62 23.79
CA GLU A 39 27.57 -20.62 23.33
C GLU A 39 26.11 -20.90 23.74
N ASP A 40 25.81 -22.04 24.36
CA ASP A 40 24.43 -22.46 24.68
C ASP A 40 24.18 -22.53 26.21
N ARG A 41 24.95 -21.78 27.00
CA ARG A 41 24.84 -21.77 28.47
C ARG A 41 23.79 -20.79 28.99
N VAL A 42 23.43 -19.80 28.20
CA VAL A 42 22.47 -18.75 28.54
C VAL A 42 21.35 -18.74 27.51
N GLU A 43 20.13 -18.56 28.01
CA GLU A 43 18.93 -18.35 27.20
C GLU A 43 18.50 -16.90 27.30
N ILE A 44 18.30 -16.25 26.14
CA ILE A 44 17.82 -14.88 26.01
C ILE A 44 16.49 -14.91 25.28
N GLN A 45 15.53 -14.12 25.74
CA GLN A 45 14.19 -14.01 25.17
C GLN A 45 13.78 -12.54 25.13
N VAL A 46 13.27 -12.08 23.99
CA VAL A 46 12.62 -10.78 23.85
C VAL A 46 11.10 -10.98 24.00
N ARG A 47 10.36 -9.95 24.40
CA ARG A 47 8.92 -10.03 24.71
C ARG A 47 8.53 -11.15 25.67
N GLN A 48 9.49 -11.58 26.49
CA GLN A 48 9.34 -12.65 27.48
C GLN A 48 8.74 -13.96 26.92
N THR A 49 9.04 -14.31 25.67
CA THR A 49 8.55 -15.55 25.04
C THR A 49 9.70 -16.37 24.46
N ALA A 50 9.47 -17.67 24.28
CA ALA A 50 10.45 -18.59 23.69
C ALA A 50 10.23 -18.75 22.17
N SER A 51 9.28 -18.00 21.61
CA SER A 51 8.89 -18.14 20.21
C SER A 51 10.01 -17.61 19.32
N PRO A 52 10.48 -18.35 18.31
CA PRO A 52 11.51 -17.86 17.40
C PRO A 52 11.04 -16.71 16.48
N ASP A 53 9.76 -16.33 16.58
CA ASP A 53 9.07 -15.24 15.88
C ASP A 53 9.02 -13.92 16.68
N ASP A 54 9.55 -13.88 17.90
CA ASP A 54 9.58 -12.66 18.75
C ASP A 54 10.77 -11.75 18.49
N ASP A 55 11.60 -12.12 17.51
CA ASP A 55 12.87 -11.54 17.15
C ASP A 55 12.75 -10.14 16.52
N TYR A 56 11.66 -9.41 16.73
CA TYR A 56 11.40 -8.10 16.15
C TYR A 56 11.30 -6.99 17.20
N LEU A 57 12.21 -6.03 17.06
CA LEU A 57 12.31 -4.83 17.89
C LEU A 57 12.05 -3.58 17.05
N THR A 58 11.55 -2.52 17.68
CA THR A 58 11.45 -1.19 17.08
C THR A 58 12.27 -0.22 17.92
N TRP A 59 12.03 1.10 17.79
CA TRP A 59 12.55 2.09 18.74
C TRP A 59 11.89 2.00 20.12
N ALA A 60 10.74 1.32 20.22
CA ALA A 60 10.02 1.13 21.48
C ALA A 60 10.79 0.15 22.39
N PRO A 61 11.07 0.54 23.65
CA PRO A 61 11.64 -0.36 24.65
C PRO A 61 10.80 -1.61 24.83
N THR A 62 11.42 -2.74 24.55
CA THR A 62 10.80 -4.05 24.66
C THR A 62 11.33 -4.77 25.89
N ARG A 63 10.43 -5.39 26.66
CA ARG A 63 10.83 -6.24 27.78
C ARG A 63 11.54 -7.49 27.26
N ALA A 64 12.69 -7.78 27.83
CA ALA A 64 13.44 -8.99 27.56
C ALA A 64 13.83 -9.67 28.88
N ARG A 65 14.22 -10.95 28.78
CA ARG A 65 14.67 -11.73 29.93
C ARG A 65 15.80 -12.67 29.54
N VAL A 66 16.68 -12.91 30.50
CA VAL A 66 17.86 -13.76 30.33
C VAL A 66 18.02 -14.66 31.56
N ARG A 67 18.47 -15.90 31.35
CA ARG A 67 18.78 -16.83 32.43
C ARG A 67 19.91 -17.79 32.06
N VAL A 68 20.52 -18.39 33.09
CA VAL A 68 21.34 -19.59 32.92
C VAL A 68 20.43 -20.73 32.46
N ARG A 69 20.84 -21.48 31.42
CA ARG A 69 20.11 -22.68 31.01
C ARG A 69 20.14 -23.74 32.11
N PRO A 70 19.10 -24.59 32.20
CA PRO A 70 19.06 -25.65 33.20
C PRO A 70 20.33 -26.51 33.23
N GLY A 71 20.98 -26.58 34.40
CA GLY A 71 22.22 -27.34 34.61
C GLY A 71 23.49 -26.75 33.99
N ALA A 72 23.46 -25.55 33.41
CA ALA A 72 24.61 -24.95 32.71
C ALA A 72 25.61 -24.20 33.61
N SER A 73 25.28 -24.00 34.89
CA SER A 73 26.18 -23.41 35.90
C SER A 73 25.85 -23.90 37.31
N THR A 74 26.86 -24.03 38.16
CA THR A 74 26.72 -24.35 39.60
C THR A 74 26.99 -23.15 40.51
N SER A 75 27.11 -21.96 39.93
CA SER A 75 27.30 -20.69 40.60
C SER A 75 26.62 -19.58 39.80
N ASP A 76 26.36 -18.45 40.46
CA ASP A 76 25.88 -17.25 39.78
C ASP A 76 26.86 -16.86 38.66
N LEU A 77 26.33 -16.41 37.53
CA LEU A 77 27.07 -16.11 36.32
C LEU A 77 27.00 -14.61 36.04
N LYS A 78 28.16 -13.94 36.01
CA LYS A 78 28.21 -12.56 35.52
C LYS A 78 28.22 -12.57 34.00
N VAL A 79 27.32 -11.79 33.42
CA VAL A 79 27.17 -11.67 31.98
C VAL A 79 27.19 -10.22 31.56
N VAL A 80 27.80 -9.94 30.41
CA VAL A 80 27.73 -8.64 29.74
C VAL A 80 26.99 -8.85 28.43
N LEU A 81 25.81 -8.25 28.32
CA LEU A 81 25.04 -8.22 27.08
C LEU A 81 25.60 -7.13 26.17
N THR A 82 25.78 -7.44 24.90
CA THR A 82 26.25 -6.52 23.85
C THR A 82 25.44 -6.73 22.56
N ASN A 83 25.55 -5.77 21.64
CA ASN A 83 25.21 -6.00 20.24
C ASN A 83 26.50 -6.33 19.47
N GLU A 84 26.55 -7.47 18.80
CA GLU A 84 27.74 -7.87 18.02
C GLU A 84 27.69 -7.27 16.61
N THR A 85 28.75 -6.59 16.19
CA THR A 85 28.83 -5.89 14.89
C THR A 85 29.57 -6.67 13.80
N ASP A 86 30.30 -7.75 14.15
CA ASP A 86 31.20 -8.48 13.23
C ASP A 86 30.87 -9.99 13.11
N PHE A 87 29.65 -10.37 12.72
CA PHE A 87 29.32 -11.79 12.45
C PHE A 87 28.97 -11.98 10.99
N THR A 88 29.68 -12.88 10.32
CA THR A 88 29.35 -13.38 8.99
C THR A 88 28.58 -14.68 9.17
N MET A 89 27.26 -14.65 8.95
CA MET A 89 26.46 -15.88 8.84
C MET A 89 27.03 -16.76 7.72
N ALA A 90 27.13 -18.06 7.96
CA ALA A 90 27.33 -19.03 6.89
C ALA A 90 26.11 -18.97 5.94
N GLN A 91 26.39 -18.54 4.71
CA GLN A 91 25.58 -18.52 3.49
C GLN A 91 24.19 -19.21 3.57
N ARG A 92 23.11 -18.43 3.39
CA ARG A 92 21.90 -18.96 2.75
C ARG A 92 22.20 -19.23 1.26
N TYR A 93 21.25 -19.89 0.60
CA TYR A 93 21.32 -20.45 -0.76
C TYR A 93 21.80 -19.48 -1.87
N ASP A 94 21.91 -18.18 -1.58
CA ASP A 94 22.25 -17.08 -2.50
C ASP A 94 23.73 -16.64 -2.46
N GLN A 95 24.55 -17.21 -1.56
CA GLN A 95 26.01 -16.97 -1.44
C GLN A 95 26.44 -15.50 -1.23
N ARG A 96 25.54 -14.55 -0.92
CA ARG A 96 25.91 -13.15 -0.66
C ARG A 96 26.38 -12.98 0.80
N PRO A 97 27.52 -12.31 1.06
CA PRO A 97 27.94 -12.00 2.43
C PRO A 97 26.97 -10.96 3.04
N TYR A 98 26.22 -11.37 4.06
CA TYR A 98 25.42 -10.44 4.86
C TYR A 98 26.34 -9.50 5.66
N GLN A 99 26.24 -8.20 5.41
CA GLN A 99 26.75 -7.18 6.33
C GLN A 99 25.67 -6.92 7.40
N LYS A 100 26.08 -6.72 8.66
CA LYS A 100 25.16 -6.36 9.74
C LYS A 100 24.77 -4.89 9.65
N HIS A 101 23.49 -4.60 9.75
CA HIS A 101 22.96 -3.24 9.69
C HIS A 101 22.15 -2.84 10.93
N GLY A 102 21.45 -3.78 11.55
CA GLY A 102 20.68 -3.52 12.77
C GLY A 102 21.53 -3.47 14.04
N SER A 103 21.27 -2.47 14.89
CA SER A 103 21.91 -2.34 16.21
C SER A 103 20.88 -2.24 17.33
N VAL A 104 21.23 -2.68 18.53
CA VAL A 104 20.35 -2.62 19.72
C VAL A 104 21.06 -2.05 20.93
N LEU A 105 20.27 -1.42 21.82
CA LEU A 105 20.70 -0.87 23.10
C LEU A 105 19.94 -1.51 24.25
N PHE A 106 20.43 -1.34 25.47
CA PHE A 106 19.96 -2.04 26.67
C PHE A 106 19.68 -1.09 27.84
N ASP A 107 18.89 -1.57 28.81
CA ASP A 107 18.75 -0.97 30.14
C ASP A 107 18.36 -2.03 31.18
N GLY A 108 18.96 -1.96 32.38
CA GLY A 108 18.71 -2.91 33.47
C GLY A 108 17.68 -2.45 34.51
N ARG A 109 17.08 -1.26 34.35
CA ARG A 109 16.08 -0.74 35.28
C ARG A 109 14.79 -1.58 35.24
N ASP A 110 14.17 -1.77 36.39
CA ASP A 110 12.88 -2.45 36.46
C ASP A 110 11.77 -1.67 35.74
N THR A 111 11.83 -0.35 35.65
CA THR A 111 10.84 0.48 34.95
C THR A 111 11.54 1.60 34.20
N LEU A 112 11.05 1.92 33.00
CA LEU A 112 11.49 3.09 32.24
C LEU A 112 10.51 4.25 32.45
N PRO A 113 10.99 5.49 32.68
CA PRO A 113 10.13 6.67 32.73
C PRO A 113 9.39 6.90 31.41
N TRP A 114 8.22 7.54 31.49
CA TRP A 114 7.41 7.90 30.31
C TRP A 114 8.23 8.72 29.32
N GLY A 115 8.26 8.28 28.06
CA GLY A 115 9.01 8.93 26.97
C GLY A 115 10.51 8.67 26.96
N GLU A 116 11.07 7.85 27.86
CA GLU A 116 12.48 7.43 27.81
C GLU A 116 12.64 6.10 27.07
N THR A 117 13.71 5.97 26.27
CA THR A 117 14.15 4.70 25.67
C THR A 117 15.48 4.23 26.27
N VAL A 118 15.87 3.00 25.94
CA VAL A 118 17.17 2.40 26.31
C VAL A 118 18.33 3.19 25.73
N GLN A 119 19.47 3.25 26.43
CA GLN A 119 20.62 4.07 26.04
C GLN A 119 21.97 3.35 26.14
N GLN A 120 22.03 2.17 26.78
CA GLN A 120 23.32 1.55 27.11
C GLN A 120 23.77 0.61 25.97
N PRO A 121 24.98 0.77 25.41
CA PRO A 121 25.50 -0.12 24.35
C PRO A 121 25.87 -1.52 24.87
N SER A 122 25.95 -1.67 26.18
CA SER A 122 26.15 -2.95 26.85
C SER A 122 25.49 -2.94 28.23
N LEU A 123 25.09 -4.11 28.72
CA LEU A 123 24.45 -4.25 30.03
C LEU A 123 25.09 -5.37 30.84
N GLU A 124 25.59 -5.04 32.03
CA GLU A 124 26.11 -6.03 32.99
C GLU A 124 24.97 -6.58 33.85
N LEU A 125 24.85 -7.91 33.92
CA LEU A 125 23.85 -8.61 34.73
C LEU A 125 24.52 -9.74 35.52
N THR A 126 23.93 -10.10 36.65
CA THR A 126 24.27 -11.32 37.40
C THR A 126 23.11 -12.29 37.29
N LEU A 127 23.31 -13.40 36.59
CA LEU A 127 22.32 -14.45 36.40
C LEU A 127 22.42 -15.45 37.57
N PRO A 128 21.34 -15.71 38.30
CA PRO A 128 21.40 -16.58 39.47
C PRO A 128 21.55 -18.05 39.06
N GLN A 129 22.30 -18.82 39.86
CA GLN A 129 22.42 -20.27 39.72
C GLN A 129 21.08 -21.02 39.89
N THR A 130 20.06 -20.34 40.41
CA THR A 130 18.70 -20.88 40.55
C THR A 130 17.95 -20.96 39.23
N GLU A 131 18.58 -20.54 38.12
CA GLU A 131 18.01 -20.57 36.76
C GLU A 131 16.80 -19.64 36.60
N ALA A 132 16.63 -18.71 37.56
CA ALA A 132 15.58 -17.70 37.51
C ALA A 132 15.85 -16.67 36.41
N TRP A 133 14.76 -16.20 35.80
CA TRP A 133 14.81 -15.14 34.80
C TRP A 133 15.22 -13.80 35.43
N VAL A 134 16.15 -13.11 34.77
CA VAL A 134 16.51 -11.73 35.04
C VAL A 134 15.96 -10.88 33.89
N ASN A 135 15.15 -9.88 34.23
CA ASN A 135 14.52 -9.00 33.23
C ASN A 135 15.43 -7.82 32.89
N PHE A 136 15.35 -7.37 31.65
CA PHE A 136 16.00 -6.15 31.15
C PHE A 136 15.14 -5.53 30.04
N TRP A 137 15.54 -4.36 29.56
CA TRP A 137 14.94 -3.69 28.41
C TRP A 137 15.90 -3.71 27.24
N VAL A 138 15.36 -3.83 26.03
CA VAL A 138 16.10 -3.74 24.76
C VAL A 138 15.27 -2.97 23.73
N ALA A 139 15.93 -2.19 22.88
CA ALA A 139 15.31 -1.57 21.71
C ALA A 139 16.34 -1.42 20.59
N GLY A 140 15.87 -1.16 19.37
CA GLY A 140 16.75 -0.76 18.28
C GLY A 140 17.48 0.55 18.58
N GLU A 141 18.73 0.65 18.16
CA GLU A 141 19.49 1.90 18.17
C GLU A 141 18.98 2.80 17.05
N PHE A 142 18.47 3.98 17.40
CA PHE A 142 17.91 4.92 16.43
C PHE A 142 18.92 5.23 15.31
N LYS A 143 18.45 5.22 14.05
CA LYS A 143 19.25 5.31 12.80
C LYS A 143 20.05 4.06 12.42
N HIS A 144 19.91 2.95 13.13
CA HIS A 144 20.52 1.66 12.79
C HIS A 144 19.46 0.55 12.63
N PRO A 145 18.53 0.69 11.66
CA PRO A 145 17.54 -0.33 11.36
C PRO A 145 18.17 -1.54 10.66
N SER A 146 17.52 -2.69 10.75
CA SER A 146 17.87 -3.88 9.97
C SER A 146 17.62 -3.65 8.48
N ILE A 147 18.36 -4.36 7.64
CA ILE A 147 18.13 -4.48 6.19
C ILE A 147 17.59 -5.87 5.85
N GLY A 148 17.94 -6.89 6.64
CA GLY A 148 17.45 -8.25 6.44
C GLY A 148 16.87 -8.86 7.70
N LYS A 149 16.49 -10.13 7.59
CA LYS A 149 16.03 -10.90 8.75
C LYS A 149 17.21 -11.17 9.69
N LYS A 150 17.01 -10.96 10.99
CA LYS A 150 17.90 -11.44 12.05
C LYS A 150 19.34 -10.89 11.97
N ASP A 151 19.52 -9.66 11.48
CA ASP A 151 20.84 -9.04 11.26
C ASP A 151 21.37 -8.20 12.44
N ALA A 152 20.59 -8.06 13.53
CA ALA A 152 21.03 -7.52 14.81
C ALA A 152 21.19 -8.67 15.80
N VAL A 153 22.33 -8.78 16.50
CA VAL A 153 22.60 -9.95 17.37
C VAL A 153 22.90 -9.50 18.79
N ILE A 154 22.06 -9.93 19.74
CA ILE A 154 22.30 -9.80 21.17
C ILE A 154 23.24 -10.93 21.59
N VAL A 155 24.37 -10.58 22.19
CA VAL A 155 25.38 -11.54 22.63
C VAL A 155 25.57 -11.45 24.13
N ALA A 156 25.58 -12.61 24.81
CA ALA A 156 25.96 -12.71 26.21
C ALA A 156 27.42 -13.15 26.31
N HIS A 157 28.27 -12.27 26.85
CA HIS A 157 29.66 -12.56 27.17
C HIS A 157 29.81 -12.91 28.64
N GLN A 158 30.69 -13.86 28.95
CA GLN A 158 31.00 -14.23 30.34
C GLN A 158 31.96 -13.21 30.98
N GLU A 159 31.65 -12.80 32.22
CA GLU A 159 32.41 -11.89 33.11
C GLU A 159 32.61 -10.44 32.64
N GLN A 160 32.92 -10.22 31.37
CA GLN A 160 33.28 -8.90 30.83
C GLN A 160 32.92 -8.78 29.34
N ARG A 161 32.90 -7.55 28.84
CA ARG A 161 32.79 -7.28 27.39
C ARG A 161 33.88 -8.04 26.63
N ASP A 162 33.52 -8.61 25.49
CA ASP A 162 34.40 -9.42 24.63
C ASP A 162 34.96 -10.69 25.31
N GLY A 163 34.40 -11.07 26.47
CA GLY A 163 34.64 -12.37 27.10
C GLY A 163 34.06 -13.53 26.27
N PRO A 164 34.26 -14.79 26.72
CA PRO A 164 33.72 -15.96 26.01
C PRO A 164 32.21 -15.84 25.79
N ILE A 165 31.78 -16.10 24.56
CA ILE A 165 30.36 -16.06 24.18
C ILE A 165 29.66 -17.27 24.78
N ILE A 166 28.58 -17.01 25.51
CA ILE A 166 27.83 -18.01 26.27
C ILE A 166 26.33 -18.04 25.94
N GLY A 167 25.88 -17.17 25.05
CA GLY A 167 24.52 -17.09 24.53
C GLY A 167 24.44 -16.10 23.37
N ARG A 168 23.56 -16.36 22.40
CA ARG A 168 23.21 -15.43 21.32
C ARG A 168 21.70 -15.42 21.08
N LEU A 169 21.18 -14.27 20.67
CA LEU A 169 19.84 -14.13 20.12
C LEU A 169 19.89 -13.19 18.92
N GLU A 170 19.55 -13.71 17.75
CA GLU A 170 19.44 -12.94 16.53
C GLU A 170 18.04 -12.29 16.45
N VAL A 171 18.01 -10.99 16.17
CA VAL A 171 16.82 -10.14 16.10
C VAL A 171 16.88 -9.22 14.88
N MET A 172 15.76 -8.60 14.55
CA MET A 172 15.57 -7.62 13.51
C MET A 172 15.03 -6.33 14.15
N VAL A 173 15.68 -5.21 13.86
CA VAL A 173 15.22 -3.87 14.17
C VAL A 173 14.34 -3.40 13.02
N ARG A 174 13.03 -3.61 13.18
CA ARG A 174 12.02 -3.46 12.14
C ARG A 174 11.45 -2.04 12.10
N ILE A 175 11.82 -1.27 11.08
CA ILE A 175 11.53 0.17 10.99
C ILE A 175 11.03 0.53 9.60
N ARG A 176 9.95 1.31 9.50
CA ARG A 176 9.44 1.86 8.25
C ARG A 176 10.41 2.92 7.74
N LYS A 177 11.07 2.64 6.61
CA LYS A 177 12.06 3.52 5.98
C LYS A 177 11.46 4.38 4.88
N ASN A 178 12.13 5.46 4.50
CA ASN A 178 11.90 6.05 3.18
C ASN A 178 12.14 4.96 2.13
N ILE A 179 11.22 4.81 1.19
CA ILE A 179 11.29 3.79 0.14
C ILE A 179 12.56 3.88 -0.72
N LEU A 180 13.13 5.07 -0.87
CA LEU A 180 14.39 5.29 -1.58
C LEU A 180 15.62 4.80 -0.80
N ALA A 181 15.47 4.52 0.50
CA ALA A 181 16.51 3.98 1.36
C ALA A 181 16.41 2.46 1.55
N LEU A 182 15.47 1.79 0.87
CA LEU A 182 15.39 0.33 0.87
C LEU A 182 16.52 -0.25 0.02
N GLU A 183 17.16 -1.30 0.53
CA GLU A 183 18.05 -2.14 -0.27
C GLU A 183 17.26 -3.09 -1.17
N GLU A 184 17.93 -3.67 -2.18
CA GLU A 184 17.29 -4.54 -3.17
C GLU A 184 16.53 -5.73 -2.53
N VAL A 185 17.09 -6.35 -1.49
CA VAL A 185 16.43 -7.45 -0.77
C VAL A 185 15.13 -7.00 -0.09
N GLU A 186 15.09 -5.79 0.45
CA GLU A 186 13.89 -5.24 1.10
C GLU A 186 12.82 -4.90 0.08
N LYS A 187 13.22 -4.36 -1.09
CA LYS A 187 12.32 -4.10 -2.21
C LYS A 187 11.73 -5.40 -2.74
N GLU A 188 12.56 -6.41 -2.98
CA GLU A 188 12.12 -7.74 -3.43
C GLU A 188 11.13 -8.35 -2.42
N ASP A 189 11.48 -8.45 -1.14
CA ASP A 189 10.62 -9.00 -0.08
C ASP A 189 9.26 -8.27 0.01
N LEU A 190 9.27 -6.94 -0.10
CA LEU A 190 8.05 -6.12 -0.08
C LEU A 190 7.17 -6.40 -1.30
N LEU A 191 7.72 -6.36 -2.51
CA LEU A 191 6.96 -6.59 -3.75
C LEU A 191 6.41 -8.01 -3.81
N GLU A 192 7.19 -9.00 -3.35
CA GLU A 192 6.75 -10.39 -3.26
C GLU A 192 5.58 -10.54 -2.31
N ALA A 193 5.69 -10.05 -1.07
CA ALA A 193 4.61 -10.18 -0.10
C ALA A 193 3.32 -9.47 -0.58
N ILE A 194 3.44 -8.33 -1.26
CA ILE A 194 2.28 -7.66 -1.89
C ILE A 194 1.67 -8.54 -2.98
N SER A 195 2.51 -9.15 -3.81
CA SER A 195 2.07 -10.06 -4.86
C SER A 195 1.38 -11.32 -4.31
N ASP A 196 1.91 -11.98 -3.28
CA ASP A 196 1.26 -13.11 -2.62
C ASP A 196 -0.07 -12.70 -1.98
N LEU A 197 -0.09 -11.56 -1.29
CA LEU A 197 -1.30 -11.06 -0.63
C LEU A 197 -2.43 -10.83 -1.63
N HIS A 198 -2.08 -10.37 -2.83
CA HIS A 198 -3.04 -10.16 -3.91
C HIS A 198 -3.42 -11.45 -4.64
N ASN A 199 -2.42 -12.22 -5.10
CA ASN A 199 -2.61 -13.31 -6.08
C ASN A 199 -2.77 -14.70 -5.46
N LYS A 200 -2.13 -14.97 -4.32
CA LYS A 200 -2.27 -16.27 -3.62
C LYS A 200 -3.42 -16.23 -2.61
N LEU A 201 -3.59 -15.10 -1.91
CA LEU A 201 -4.51 -15.02 -0.77
C LEU A 201 -5.82 -14.28 -1.07
N ASP A 202 -5.95 -13.62 -2.22
CA ASP A 202 -7.06 -12.70 -2.56
C ASP A 202 -7.33 -11.60 -1.49
N ALA A 203 -6.40 -11.41 -0.54
CA ALA A 203 -6.60 -10.64 0.68
C ALA A 203 -6.35 -9.13 0.49
N TYR A 204 -5.69 -8.75 -0.61
CA TYR A 204 -5.57 -7.35 -1.02
C TYR A 204 -6.91 -6.76 -1.49
N ILE A 205 -7.77 -7.55 -2.14
CA ILE A 205 -9.05 -7.09 -2.70
C ILE A 205 -9.98 -6.54 -1.59
N PRO A 206 -10.18 -7.25 -0.46
CA PRO A 206 -10.90 -6.71 0.69
C PRO A 206 -10.39 -5.35 1.19
N LEU A 207 -9.07 -5.09 1.15
CA LEU A 207 -8.52 -3.79 1.58
C LEU A 207 -9.01 -2.65 0.67
N VAL A 208 -8.95 -2.86 -0.65
CA VAL A 208 -9.50 -1.90 -1.63
C VAL A 208 -10.99 -1.67 -1.42
N GLN A 209 -11.74 -2.76 -1.19
CA GLN A 209 -13.17 -2.67 -0.92
C GLN A 209 -13.44 -1.87 0.34
N ILE A 210 -12.75 -2.20 1.44
CA ILE A 210 -12.88 -1.50 2.73
C ILE A 210 -12.71 0.00 2.54
N HIS A 211 -11.59 0.45 1.96
CA HIS A 211 -11.36 1.88 1.75
C HIS A 211 -12.42 2.52 0.82
N SER A 212 -12.86 1.80 -0.23
CA SER A 212 -13.94 2.29 -1.10
C SER A 212 -15.27 2.44 -0.36
N TRP A 213 -15.61 1.49 0.50
CA TRP A 213 -16.84 1.50 1.30
C TRP A 213 -16.76 2.52 2.43
N THR A 214 -15.59 2.75 3.03
CA THR A 214 -15.37 3.81 4.04
C THR A 214 -15.89 5.17 3.56
N LYS A 215 -15.68 5.47 2.26
CA LYS A 215 -16.07 6.73 1.63
C LYS A 215 -17.41 6.68 0.89
N TRP A 216 -17.75 5.55 0.24
CA TRP A 216 -18.91 5.42 -0.63
C TRP A 216 -19.75 4.19 -0.30
N GLY A 217 -20.85 4.39 0.41
CA GLY A 217 -21.92 3.39 0.53
C GLY A 217 -22.66 3.05 -0.75
N MET A 218 -21.98 2.70 -1.85
CA MET A 218 -22.63 2.57 -3.15
C MET A 218 -22.73 1.13 -3.66
N ARG A 219 -23.98 0.68 -3.88
CA ARG A 219 -24.54 0.58 -5.26
C ARG A 219 -26.07 0.42 -5.24
N ARG A 220 -26.72 1.11 -6.20
CA ARG A 220 -28.16 1.18 -6.55
C ARG A 220 -29.06 2.11 -5.71
N GLY A 221 -28.88 3.41 -5.95
CA GLY A 221 -30.01 4.32 -6.21
C GLY A 221 -30.61 5.12 -5.06
N VAL A 222 -30.39 4.80 -3.78
CA VAL A 222 -30.83 5.65 -2.64
C VAL A 222 -30.05 5.26 -1.36
N ASN A 223 -29.61 6.27 -0.56
CA ASN A 223 -29.18 6.29 0.87
C ASN A 223 -27.68 6.40 1.21
N GLN A 224 -27.38 7.27 2.20
CA GLN A 224 -26.05 7.69 2.65
C GLN A 224 -25.76 7.17 4.08
N TYR A 225 -24.58 6.60 4.32
CA TYR A 225 -23.95 6.57 5.65
C TYR A 225 -22.75 7.53 5.64
N PRO A 226 -22.41 8.19 6.77
CA PRO A 226 -21.29 9.13 6.81
C PRO A 226 -19.96 8.44 6.50
N ASP A 227 -19.05 9.19 5.88
CA ASP A 227 -17.64 8.81 5.74
C ASP A 227 -17.09 8.38 7.11
N GLN A 228 -16.22 7.37 7.13
CA GLN A 228 -15.64 6.80 8.36
C GLN A 228 -14.12 6.97 8.44
N GLY A 229 -13.48 7.47 7.38
CA GLY A 229 -12.02 7.52 7.27
C GLY A 229 -11.49 8.73 6.52
N HIS A 230 -12.35 9.62 6.01
CA HIS A 230 -11.99 10.85 5.33
C HIS A 230 -12.87 12.02 5.80
N GLN A 231 -12.45 13.24 5.47
CA GLN A 231 -13.17 14.53 5.60
C GLN A 231 -13.38 15.05 7.03
N PHE A 232 -12.94 14.29 8.04
CA PHE A 232 -13.17 14.56 9.46
C PHE A 232 -11.96 14.09 10.29
N PRO A 233 -11.89 14.40 11.60
CA PRO A 233 -10.74 14.13 12.45
C PRO A 233 -10.25 12.67 12.48
N GLY A 234 -11.10 11.70 12.16
CA GLY A 234 -10.74 10.27 12.06
C GLY A 234 -9.80 9.90 10.89
N PHE A 235 -9.47 10.83 9.98
CA PHE A 235 -8.62 10.53 8.81
C PHE A 235 -7.29 9.82 9.17
N LEU A 236 -6.46 10.43 10.02
CA LEU A 236 -5.16 9.85 10.37
C LEU A 236 -5.26 8.55 11.19
N PRO A 237 -6.07 8.46 12.26
CA PRO A 237 -6.26 7.21 13.00
C PRO A 237 -6.74 6.05 12.14
N TRP A 238 -7.74 6.31 11.28
CA TRP A 238 -8.32 5.26 10.44
C TRP A 238 -7.27 4.70 9.47
N HIS A 239 -6.52 5.58 8.80
CA HIS A 239 -5.47 5.16 7.87
C HIS A 239 -4.29 4.48 8.58
N ARG A 240 -3.89 4.90 9.80
CA ARG A 240 -2.87 4.20 10.61
C ARG A 240 -3.27 2.75 10.88
N ILE A 241 -4.50 2.51 11.33
CA ILE A 241 -5.00 1.15 11.56
C ILE A 241 -5.14 0.37 10.25
N TYR A 242 -5.55 1.02 9.16
CA TYR A 242 -5.62 0.39 7.83
C TYR A 242 -4.24 -0.06 7.32
N LEU A 243 -3.21 0.79 7.46
CA LEU A 243 -1.83 0.45 7.11
C LEU A 243 -1.28 -0.67 7.98
N LEU A 244 -1.59 -0.65 9.28
CA LEU A 244 -1.17 -1.70 10.21
C LEU A 244 -1.81 -3.06 9.88
N ASP A 245 -3.08 -3.07 9.48
CA ASP A 245 -3.79 -4.27 9.03
C ASP A 245 -3.14 -4.85 7.75
N PHE A 246 -2.78 -3.98 6.80
CA PHE A 246 -2.06 -4.37 5.60
C PHE A 246 -0.66 -4.93 5.93
N GLU A 247 0.13 -4.20 6.72
CA GLU A 247 1.48 -4.61 7.10
C GLU A 247 1.50 -5.94 7.85
N ARG A 248 0.54 -6.21 8.73
CA ARG A 248 0.42 -7.50 9.43
C ARG A 248 0.11 -8.65 8.50
N GLN A 249 -0.70 -8.42 7.47
CA GLN A 249 -0.97 -9.43 6.46
C GLN A 249 0.28 -9.72 5.61
N LEU A 250 1.10 -8.70 5.29
CA LEU A 250 2.40 -8.90 4.64
C LEU A 250 3.36 -9.69 5.54
N GLN A 251 3.45 -9.32 6.83
CA GLN A 251 4.30 -10.01 7.81
C GLN A 251 3.84 -11.45 8.09
N ALA A 252 2.57 -11.76 7.83
CA ALA A 252 2.10 -13.14 7.89
C ALA A 252 2.66 -14.02 6.78
N ILE A 253 2.98 -13.41 5.62
CA ILE A 253 3.61 -14.05 4.46
C ILE A 253 5.13 -14.09 4.65
N ASN A 254 5.76 -12.92 4.85
CA ASN A 254 7.18 -12.79 5.14
C ASN A 254 7.39 -11.92 6.40
N PRO A 255 7.74 -12.53 7.54
CA PRO A 255 8.01 -11.81 8.79
C PRO A 255 9.13 -10.76 8.73
N ALA A 256 9.99 -10.74 7.71
CA ALA A 256 11.00 -9.69 7.54
C ALA A 256 10.43 -8.40 6.92
N VAL A 257 9.25 -8.44 6.31
CA VAL A 257 8.69 -7.29 5.60
C VAL A 257 8.30 -6.17 6.56
N THR A 258 8.73 -4.97 6.20
CA THR A 258 8.34 -3.71 6.83
C THR A 258 7.75 -2.80 5.77
N LEU A 259 6.66 -2.13 6.09
CA LEU A 259 6.07 -1.17 5.17
C LEU A 259 6.99 0.06 5.02
N ALA A 260 7.23 0.53 3.81
CA ALA A 260 7.97 1.77 3.57
C ALA A 260 7.03 2.97 3.43
N TYR A 261 7.58 4.17 3.56
CA TYR A 261 6.89 5.41 3.20
C TYR A 261 7.55 6.07 2.00
N TRP A 262 6.77 6.77 1.20
CA TRP A 262 7.28 7.50 0.03
C TRP A 262 7.02 8.99 0.18
N VAL A 263 8.04 9.84 0.02
CA VAL A 263 7.91 11.29 0.08
C VAL A 263 7.66 11.82 -1.34
N GLN A 264 6.47 12.33 -1.62
CA GLN A 264 6.09 12.72 -2.99
C GLN A 264 6.75 14.03 -3.45
N SER A 265 7.32 14.81 -2.53
CA SER A 265 8.05 16.04 -2.85
C SER A 265 9.51 15.82 -3.22
N GLU A 266 10.02 14.59 -3.12
CA GLU A 266 11.36 14.21 -3.60
C GLU A 266 11.29 13.93 -5.10
N ASP A 267 12.31 14.39 -5.83
CA ASP A 267 12.31 14.47 -7.29
C ASP A 267 12.12 13.08 -7.95
N LEU A 268 11.26 12.99 -8.97
CA LEU A 268 11.00 11.75 -9.73
C LEU A 268 11.99 11.54 -10.89
N ASP A 269 13.13 12.26 -10.91
CA ASP A 269 14.15 12.12 -11.95
C ASP A 269 15.22 11.08 -11.66
N GLY A 270 15.75 10.51 -12.75
CA GLY A 270 16.94 9.64 -12.73
C GLY A 270 16.83 8.45 -11.77
N ASP A 271 17.85 8.29 -10.94
CA ASP A 271 18.03 7.18 -9.99
C ASP A 271 17.12 7.28 -8.75
N HIS A 272 16.31 8.35 -8.62
CA HIS A 272 15.40 8.58 -7.48
C HIS A 272 13.92 8.27 -7.80
N SER A 273 13.62 7.82 -9.03
CA SER A 273 12.26 7.43 -9.39
C SER A 273 11.90 6.05 -8.83
N ILE A 274 10.77 5.97 -8.14
CA ILE A 274 10.15 4.69 -7.76
C ILE A 274 9.31 4.07 -8.89
N LEU A 275 9.09 4.82 -9.98
CA LEU A 275 8.23 4.44 -11.10
C LEU A 275 9.05 3.81 -12.24
N THR A 276 9.74 2.73 -11.91
CA THR A 276 10.59 1.96 -12.82
C THR A 276 10.00 0.58 -13.08
N THR A 277 10.37 -0.06 -14.20
CA THR A 277 9.84 -1.38 -14.57
C THR A 277 10.23 -2.48 -13.58
N ASP A 278 11.36 -2.34 -12.91
CA ASP A 278 11.89 -3.28 -11.91
C ASP A 278 11.35 -3.05 -10.49
N PHE A 279 10.61 -1.95 -10.23
CA PHE A 279 10.04 -1.66 -8.91
C PHE A 279 8.51 -1.46 -8.94
N LEU A 280 7.99 -0.25 -8.73
CA LEU A 280 6.54 -0.01 -8.66
C LEU A 280 5.91 0.21 -10.04
N GLY A 281 6.65 0.00 -11.11
CA GLY A 281 6.15 0.02 -12.48
C GLY A 281 6.27 1.40 -13.13
N LYS A 282 6.69 1.40 -14.38
CA LYS A 282 6.83 2.61 -15.20
C LYS A 282 5.53 2.89 -15.93
N THR A 283 5.10 4.15 -15.98
CA THR A 283 3.95 4.52 -16.80
C THR A 283 4.39 4.79 -18.23
N THR A 284 3.73 4.17 -19.22
CA THR A 284 4.02 4.39 -20.64
C THR A 284 3.45 5.71 -21.13
N VAL A 285 4.26 6.65 -21.59
CA VAL A 285 3.75 7.89 -22.20
C VAL A 285 3.49 7.63 -23.69
N PRO A 286 2.28 7.88 -24.24
CA PRO A 286 2.10 7.94 -25.69
C PRO A 286 3.05 9.00 -26.24
N ALA A 287 3.89 8.65 -27.22
CA ALA A 287 4.99 9.46 -27.72
C ALA A 287 4.59 10.92 -28.05
N THR A 288 4.69 11.82 -27.06
CA THR A 288 4.87 13.25 -27.28
C THR A 288 6.33 13.51 -27.66
N PRO A 289 6.64 14.64 -28.34
CA PRO A 289 8.01 15.03 -28.63
C PRO A 289 8.91 14.93 -27.38
N PRO A 290 10.19 14.51 -27.54
CA PRO A 290 11.11 14.21 -26.43
C PRO A 290 11.34 15.36 -25.44
N ASP A 291 10.91 16.56 -25.79
CA ASP A 291 10.94 17.82 -25.02
C ASP A 291 9.71 18.06 -24.12
N LYS A 292 8.71 17.14 -24.09
CA LYS A 292 7.46 17.29 -23.30
C LYS A 292 7.07 16.01 -22.53
N VAL A 293 7.97 15.49 -21.70
CA VAL A 293 7.68 14.34 -20.82
C VAL A 293 7.07 14.83 -19.51
N ASN A 294 5.80 14.49 -19.27
CA ASN A 294 5.21 14.55 -17.93
C ASN A 294 5.46 13.18 -17.27
N CYS A 295 6.25 13.10 -16.20
CA CYS A 295 6.57 11.84 -15.53
C CYS A 295 5.37 11.18 -14.83
N LEU A 296 4.26 11.91 -14.70
CA LEU A 296 2.98 11.40 -14.20
C LEU A 296 2.00 11.10 -15.34
N ALA A 297 2.40 11.27 -16.61
CA ALA A 297 1.56 11.12 -17.79
C ALA A 297 0.81 9.78 -17.84
N ALA A 298 -0.35 9.81 -18.49
CA ALA A 298 -1.26 8.69 -18.63
C ALA A 298 -0.66 7.53 -19.43
N GLY A 299 -0.99 6.29 -19.03
CA GLY A 299 -0.60 5.06 -19.72
C GLY A 299 -0.77 3.78 -18.90
N THR A 300 -0.48 2.64 -19.53
CA THR A 300 -0.39 1.36 -18.83
C THR A 300 0.83 1.34 -17.94
N THR A 301 0.71 0.71 -16.78
CA THR A 301 1.88 0.41 -15.94
C THR A 301 2.62 -0.79 -16.54
N GLU A 302 3.90 -0.59 -16.85
CA GLU A 302 4.81 -1.61 -17.32
C GLU A 302 5.73 -2.05 -16.19
N PHE A 303 5.89 -3.37 -16.09
CA PHE A 303 6.79 -4.05 -15.18
C PHE A 303 7.72 -4.93 -16.00
N ASP A 304 8.96 -5.08 -15.54
CA ASP A 304 9.87 -6.10 -16.06
C ASP A 304 9.29 -7.48 -15.79
N THR A 305 9.59 -8.43 -16.68
CA THR A 305 9.02 -9.79 -16.64
C THR A 305 9.42 -10.61 -15.42
N ASP A 306 10.45 -10.20 -14.68
CA ASP A 306 10.91 -10.79 -13.42
C ASP A 306 10.42 -10.03 -12.17
N ASN A 307 9.73 -8.90 -12.34
CA ASN A 307 9.17 -8.13 -11.22
C ASN A 307 8.01 -8.92 -10.56
N PRO A 308 7.94 -9.02 -9.21
CA PRO A 308 6.85 -9.71 -8.52
C PRO A 308 5.44 -9.15 -8.78
N LEU A 309 5.33 -7.87 -9.15
CA LEU A 309 4.09 -7.21 -9.54
C LEU A 309 3.80 -7.31 -11.05
N PHE A 310 4.62 -8.04 -11.83
CA PHE A 310 4.30 -8.36 -13.21
C PHE A 310 2.93 -9.02 -13.30
N GLY A 311 1.98 -8.35 -13.94
CA GLY A 311 0.60 -8.84 -14.01
C GLY A 311 -0.39 -8.18 -13.05
N TRP A 312 0.04 -7.21 -12.26
CA TRP A 312 -0.81 -6.52 -11.30
C TRP A 312 -2.08 -5.99 -11.95
N LYS A 313 -3.24 -6.45 -11.47
CA LYS A 313 -4.55 -6.05 -11.95
C LYS A 313 -5.60 -6.17 -10.86
N MET A 314 -6.68 -5.42 -10.97
CA MET A 314 -7.83 -5.59 -10.08
C MET A 314 -8.93 -6.39 -10.78
N PRO A 315 -9.68 -7.26 -10.07
CA PRO A 315 -10.80 -7.98 -10.67
C PRO A 315 -11.77 -7.01 -11.34
N SER A 316 -12.15 -7.28 -12.59
CA SER A 316 -13.05 -6.45 -13.42
C SER A 316 -12.54 -5.08 -13.88
N GLU A 317 -11.25 -4.77 -13.73
CA GLU A 317 -10.68 -3.49 -14.15
C GLU A 317 -9.42 -3.67 -15.01
N SER A 318 -9.13 -2.68 -15.85
CA SER A 318 -8.01 -2.69 -16.82
C SER A 318 -6.72 -2.07 -16.24
N TRP A 319 -5.58 -2.31 -16.89
CA TRP A 319 -4.18 -2.19 -16.41
C TRP A 319 -3.62 -0.76 -16.27
N TRP A 320 -4.43 0.20 -15.86
CA TRP A 320 -4.11 1.62 -15.99
C TRP A 320 -3.93 2.29 -14.64
N ARG A 321 -2.68 2.53 -14.23
CA ARG A 321 -2.37 3.45 -13.12
C ARG A 321 -2.96 4.84 -13.38
N ASN A 322 -2.88 5.28 -14.64
CA ASN A 322 -3.46 6.53 -15.10
C ASN A 322 -4.07 6.31 -16.49
N PRO A 323 -5.41 6.28 -16.65
CA PRO A 323 -6.01 6.02 -17.95
C PRO A 323 -5.71 7.19 -18.89
N ASP A 324 -5.50 6.85 -20.15
CA ASP A 324 -5.31 7.79 -21.24
C ASP A 324 -6.33 8.94 -21.17
N ASN A 325 -5.85 10.11 -20.79
CA ASN A 325 -6.33 11.36 -21.33
C ASN A 325 -5.15 11.92 -22.12
N PRO A 326 -5.00 11.58 -23.41
CA PRO A 326 -4.07 12.33 -24.24
C PRO A 326 -4.65 13.74 -24.27
N CYS A 327 -3.99 14.68 -23.60
CA CYS A 327 -4.23 16.08 -23.88
C CYS A 327 -4.07 16.24 -25.39
N ASP A 328 -5.18 16.51 -26.09
CA ASP A 328 -5.14 16.84 -27.50
C ASP A 328 -4.19 18.05 -27.65
N PRO A 329 -3.13 17.97 -28.46
CA PRO A 329 -2.22 19.09 -28.67
C PRO A 329 -2.90 20.36 -29.22
N SER A 330 -4.14 20.24 -29.70
CA SER A 330 -4.97 21.34 -30.20
C SER A 330 -5.91 21.97 -29.16
N ASP A 331 -5.99 21.40 -27.95
CA ASP A 331 -6.83 21.91 -26.86
C ASP A 331 -6.09 23.00 -26.07
N THR A 332 -6.57 24.25 -26.18
CA THR A 332 -6.02 25.41 -25.44
C THR A 332 -6.33 25.38 -23.94
N ALA A 333 -7.30 24.57 -23.49
CA ALA A 333 -7.49 24.29 -22.05
C ALA A 333 -6.37 23.41 -21.48
N CYS A 334 -5.71 22.67 -22.36
CA CYS A 334 -4.50 21.90 -22.11
C CYS A 334 -3.26 22.65 -22.59
N ASN A 335 -3.34 23.97 -22.75
CA ASN A 335 -2.18 24.78 -23.05
C ASN A 335 -1.18 24.64 -21.89
N PRO A 336 0.01 24.05 -22.15
CA PRO A 336 1.03 23.95 -21.14
C PRO A 336 1.59 25.32 -20.79
N ASP A 337 1.10 26.47 -21.27
CA ASP A 337 1.63 27.80 -20.93
C ASP A 337 1.72 28.07 -19.40
N GLY A 338 0.87 27.47 -18.56
CA GLY A 338 1.04 27.49 -17.10
C GLY A 338 2.15 26.56 -16.57
N PHE A 339 2.48 25.51 -17.33
CA PHE A 339 3.58 24.56 -17.10
C PHE A 339 4.85 24.87 -17.94
N GLN A 340 4.81 25.80 -18.90
CA GLN A 340 5.90 26.12 -19.82
C GLN A 340 6.87 27.11 -19.18
N GLU A 341 6.43 27.94 -18.24
CA GLU A 341 7.36 28.78 -17.47
C GLU A 341 8.30 27.96 -16.57
N LEU A 342 8.01 26.66 -16.37
CA LEU A 342 8.82 25.72 -15.60
C LEU A 342 9.85 24.94 -16.44
N GLN A 343 9.99 25.26 -17.73
CA GLN A 343 10.95 24.64 -18.67
C GLN A 343 12.37 25.22 -18.59
N ARG A 344 12.78 25.80 -17.46
CA ARG A 344 14.14 26.34 -17.29
C ARG A 344 14.86 25.68 -16.12
N GLY A 345 15.10 24.38 -16.25
CA GLY A 345 16.02 23.63 -15.40
C GLY A 345 16.10 22.19 -15.89
N ASP A 346 17.29 21.61 -15.88
CA ASP A 346 17.57 20.23 -16.30
C ASP A 346 16.96 19.14 -15.38
N SER A 347 16.03 19.50 -14.48
CA SER A 347 15.36 18.58 -13.54
C SER A 347 13.97 18.20 -14.05
N LEU A 348 13.78 16.91 -14.31
CA LEU A 348 12.55 16.35 -14.84
C LEU A 348 11.67 15.90 -13.67
N CYS A 349 10.64 16.69 -13.36
CA CYS A 349 9.48 16.28 -12.55
C CYS A 349 9.65 16.18 -11.03
N SER A 350 9.85 17.30 -10.33
CA SER A 350 9.39 17.39 -8.94
C SER A 350 7.96 17.92 -8.86
N ILE A 351 7.15 17.39 -7.93
CA ILE A 351 5.81 17.96 -7.62
C ILE A 351 5.94 19.43 -7.18
N ARG A 352 7.07 19.79 -6.58
CA ARG A 352 7.37 21.13 -6.09
C ARG A 352 7.50 22.15 -7.22
N ASP A 353 7.91 21.70 -8.41
CA ASP A 353 8.02 22.56 -9.58
C ASP A 353 6.67 22.83 -10.23
N LEU A 354 5.61 22.06 -9.99
CA LEU A 354 4.30 22.25 -10.63
C LEU A 354 3.52 23.51 -10.17
N GLY A 355 4.11 24.39 -9.36
CA GLY A 355 3.56 25.71 -9.00
C GLY A 355 2.30 25.69 -8.11
N PHE A 356 1.81 24.51 -7.72
CA PHE A 356 0.68 24.38 -6.79
C PHE A 356 1.10 24.78 -5.37
N PRO A 357 0.21 25.41 -4.59
CA PRO A 357 0.47 25.69 -3.18
C PRO A 357 0.50 24.35 -2.41
N TRP A 358 1.66 23.68 -2.39
CA TRP A 358 1.94 22.49 -1.60
C TRP A 358 2.40 22.92 -0.21
N LEU A 359 1.81 22.36 0.84
CA LEU A 359 2.29 22.56 2.21
C LEU A 359 3.50 21.67 2.49
N SER A 360 4.59 22.25 2.96
CA SER A 360 5.77 21.48 3.35
C SER A 360 5.54 20.75 4.67
N THR A 361 6.36 19.74 4.94
CA THR A 361 6.37 19.04 6.23
C THR A 361 6.61 20.02 7.37
N GLU A 362 7.49 21.00 7.22
CA GLU A 362 7.75 22.03 8.24
C GLU A 362 6.51 22.90 8.52
N GLU A 363 5.75 23.26 7.48
CA GLU A 363 4.50 24.03 7.64
C GLU A 363 3.44 23.21 8.40
N LEU A 364 3.34 21.90 8.15
CA LEU A 364 2.47 21.01 8.91
C LEU A 364 2.95 20.88 10.36
N LEU A 365 4.24 20.64 10.57
CA LEU A 365 4.85 20.49 11.89
C LEU A 365 4.76 21.77 12.75
N ALA A 366 4.59 22.95 12.15
CA ALA A 366 4.39 24.20 12.88
C ALA A 366 3.01 24.32 13.53
N LYS A 367 2.02 23.51 13.13
CA LYS A 367 0.65 23.56 13.64
C LYS A 367 0.61 22.99 15.06
N SER A 368 0.00 23.69 16.01
CA SER A 368 0.10 23.34 17.43
C SER A 368 -0.94 22.34 17.93
N ASP A 369 -2.03 22.14 17.19
CA ASP A 369 -3.18 21.34 17.57
C ASP A 369 -3.63 20.41 16.43
N TYR A 370 -4.28 19.31 16.80
CA TYR A 370 -4.68 18.27 15.88
C TYR A 370 -5.68 18.74 14.82
N THR A 371 -6.60 19.65 15.15
CA THR A 371 -7.64 20.08 14.19
C THR A 371 -7.02 20.87 13.05
N SER A 372 -6.14 21.83 13.37
CA SER A 372 -5.43 22.60 12.34
C SER A 372 -4.43 21.75 11.55
N PHE A 373 -3.81 20.74 12.18
CA PHE A 373 -2.90 19.76 11.57
C PHE A 373 -3.58 18.78 10.62
N SER A 374 -4.71 18.19 11.03
CA SER A 374 -5.33 17.04 10.37
C SER A 374 -6.38 17.47 9.34
N SER A 375 -7.52 18.00 9.82
CA SER A 375 -8.76 18.17 9.04
C SER A 375 -9.10 19.63 8.68
N GLY A 376 -8.34 20.60 9.18
CA GLY A 376 -8.49 22.02 8.84
C GLY A 376 -8.37 22.30 7.33
N GLU A 377 -8.78 23.49 6.89
CA GLU A 377 -8.72 23.89 5.46
C GLU A 377 -7.31 23.74 4.86
N GLU A 378 -6.28 23.96 5.68
CA GLU A 378 -4.85 23.77 5.39
C GLU A 378 -4.25 22.61 6.20
N GLY A 379 -5.08 21.62 6.59
CA GLY A 379 -4.66 20.40 7.26
C GLY A 379 -4.15 19.35 6.27
N ILE A 380 -3.36 18.42 6.78
CA ILE A 380 -2.63 17.39 6.03
C ILE A 380 -3.52 16.63 5.04
N GLU A 381 -4.76 16.31 5.42
CA GLU A 381 -5.72 15.60 4.55
C GLU A 381 -6.04 16.44 3.31
N ASN A 382 -6.31 17.73 3.49
CA ASN A 382 -6.66 18.64 2.41
C ASN A 382 -5.43 19.00 1.57
N ASN A 383 -4.30 19.23 2.21
CA ASN A 383 -3.04 19.57 1.58
C ASN A 383 -1.89 19.16 2.52
N PRO A 384 -0.95 18.30 2.10
CA PRO A 384 -0.71 17.87 0.72
C PRO A 384 -1.43 16.59 0.25
N HIS A 385 -2.09 15.83 1.13
CA HIS A 385 -2.62 14.51 0.79
C HIS A 385 -3.59 14.50 -0.42
N ASN A 386 -4.66 15.30 -0.39
CA ASN A 386 -5.62 15.32 -1.50
C ASN A 386 -5.01 15.89 -2.80
N VAL A 387 -3.98 16.74 -2.70
CA VAL A 387 -3.24 17.26 -3.85
C VAL A 387 -2.41 16.15 -4.49
N GLY A 388 -1.69 15.37 -3.68
CA GLY A 388 -0.90 14.22 -4.14
C GLY A 388 -1.74 13.18 -4.87
N HIS A 389 -2.93 12.85 -4.36
CA HIS A 389 -3.88 11.98 -5.05
C HIS A 389 -4.30 12.53 -6.43
N GLY A 390 -4.53 13.84 -6.54
CA GLY A 390 -4.89 14.48 -7.81
C GLY A 390 -3.77 14.45 -8.86
N LEU A 391 -2.52 14.62 -8.40
CA LEU A 391 -1.32 14.59 -9.24
C LEU A 391 -1.02 13.18 -9.75
N LEU A 392 -1.06 12.18 -8.87
CA LEU A 392 -0.80 10.78 -9.23
C LEU A 392 -1.84 10.17 -10.17
N ALA A 393 -2.99 10.84 -10.34
CA ALA A 393 -4.11 10.32 -11.12
C ALA A 393 -4.50 11.21 -12.30
N ILE A 394 -3.66 12.19 -12.69
CA ILE A 394 -3.91 13.26 -13.68
C ILE A 394 -5.40 13.56 -13.86
N ASN A 395 -5.91 14.52 -13.08
CA ASN A 395 -7.32 14.93 -13.12
C ASN A 395 -8.33 13.86 -12.61
N ARG A 396 -7.89 12.97 -11.70
CA ARG A 396 -8.73 12.00 -10.97
C ARG A 396 -9.32 10.86 -11.80
N ASP A 397 -8.81 10.63 -13.00
CA ASP A 397 -9.21 9.49 -13.81
C ASP A 397 -8.36 8.24 -13.50
N GLY A 398 -7.15 8.42 -12.94
CA GLY A 398 -6.25 7.34 -12.48
C GLY A 398 -6.69 6.57 -11.25
N TRP A 399 -6.06 5.40 -11.01
CA TRP A 399 -6.32 4.57 -9.83
C TRP A 399 -6.21 5.39 -8.55
N MET A 400 -5.18 6.22 -8.41
CA MET A 400 -4.97 7.10 -7.25
C MET A 400 -5.99 8.25 -7.11
N GLY A 401 -6.91 8.43 -8.06
CA GLY A 401 -7.78 9.62 -8.15
C GLY A 401 -9.07 9.56 -7.36
N ASP A 402 -9.45 8.38 -6.87
CA ASP A 402 -10.73 8.16 -6.22
C ASP A 402 -10.63 7.35 -4.90
N ALA A 403 -11.76 6.89 -4.36
CA ALA A 403 -11.79 6.12 -3.11
C ALA A 403 -11.46 4.65 -3.26
N LYS A 404 -11.25 4.17 -4.48
CA LYS A 404 -10.62 2.87 -4.72
C LYS A 404 -9.14 3.10 -5.06
N SER A 405 -8.51 4.18 -4.59
CA SER A 405 -7.08 4.42 -4.77
C SER A 405 -6.16 3.32 -4.29
N PRO A 406 -6.52 2.48 -3.29
CA PRO A 406 -5.72 1.29 -2.98
C PRO A 406 -5.64 0.27 -4.10
N ARG A 407 -6.31 0.43 -5.26
CA ARG A 407 -6.05 -0.38 -6.46
C ARG A 407 -4.59 -0.28 -6.93
N ASP A 408 -3.93 0.84 -6.65
CA ASP A 408 -2.50 1.02 -6.88
C ASP A 408 -1.72 0.71 -5.60
N PRO A 409 -0.74 -0.23 -5.61
CA PRO A 409 0.13 -0.51 -4.47
C PRO A 409 0.82 0.72 -3.89
N ILE A 410 1.08 1.74 -4.72
CA ILE A 410 1.65 3.03 -4.30
C ILE A 410 0.82 3.67 -3.19
N PHE A 411 -0.50 3.44 -3.14
CA PHE A 411 -1.39 3.97 -2.10
C PHE A 411 -0.85 3.73 -0.69
N MET A 412 -0.37 2.52 -0.40
CA MET A 412 0.05 2.15 0.96
C MET A 412 1.30 2.93 1.38
N LEU A 413 2.22 3.12 0.44
CA LEU A 413 3.48 3.84 0.63
C LEU A 413 3.24 5.35 0.72
N PHE A 414 2.31 5.86 -0.10
CA PHE A 414 1.82 7.23 -0.09
C PHE A 414 1.16 7.58 1.25
N HIS A 415 0.26 6.74 1.76
CA HIS A 415 -0.40 6.94 3.05
C HIS A 415 0.54 6.78 4.24
N SER A 416 1.54 5.88 4.14
CA SER A 416 2.55 5.70 5.19
C SER A 416 3.39 6.96 5.43
N TYR A 417 3.55 7.81 4.43
CA TYR A 417 4.22 9.11 4.58
C TYR A 417 3.41 10.08 5.44
N PHE A 418 2.09 10.20 5.22
CA PHE A 418 1.26 11.06 6.06
C PHE A 418 1.16 10.53 7.50
N ASP A 419 1.19 9.21 7.67
CA ASP A 419 1.29 8.57 8.98
C ASP A 419 2.62 8.88 9.69
N MET A 420 3.74 8.86 8.95
CA MET A 420 5.05 9.31 9.44
C MET A 420 5.03 10.78 9.85
N VAL A 421 4.50 11.67 9.01
CA VAL A 421 4.42 13.12 9.32
C VAL A 421 3.58 13.35 10.57
N TRP A 422 2.51 12.58 10.78
CA TRP A 422 1.75 12.61 12.02
C TRP A 422 2.58 12.12 13.21
N ALA A 423 3.27 10.98 13.11
CA ALA A 423 4.16 10.49 14.17
C ALA A 423 5.23 11.53 14.55
N LYS A 424 5.81 12.21 13.55
CA LYS A 424 6.80 13.28 13.75
C LYS A 424 6.21 14.51 14.42
N TRP A 425 4.99 14.89 14.04
CA TRP A 425 4.23 15.95 14.73
C TRP A 425 3.95 15.58 16.19
N GLN A 426 3.57 14.33 16.46
CA GLN A 426 3.34 13.84 17.82
C GLN A 426 4.62 13.91 18.66
N TRP A 427 5.74 13.45 18.11
CA TRP A 427 7.05 13.53 18.75
C TRP A 427 7.45 14.98 19.05
N GLN A 428 7.34 15.88 18.07
CA GLN A 428 7.75 17.29 18.21
C GLN A 428 6.93 18.05 19.26
N HIS A 429 5.62 17.81 19.34
CA HIS A 429 4.73 18.55 20.24
C HIS A 429 4.38 17.80 21.53
N GLY A 430 4.92 16.59 21.72
CA GLY A 430 4.54 15.70 22.82
C GLY A 430 3.05 15.34 22.81
N ARG A 431 2.47 15.11 21.63
CA ARG A 431 1.01 14.90 21.44
C ARG A 431 0.64 13.43 21.55
N PHE A 432 0.83 12.92 22.75
CA PHE A 432 0.41 11.60 23.19
C PHE A 432 -0.43 11.77 24.45
N TYR A 433 -1.37 10.87 24.71
CA TYR A 433 -2.07 10.87 25.99
C TYR A 433 -1.14 10.44 27.11
N GLN A 434 -1.35 10.96 28.32
CA GLN A 434 -0.68 10.48 29.52
C GLN A 434 -1.69 9.69 30.34
N GLY A 435 -1.49 8.37 30.42
CA GLY A 435 -2.48 7.45 30.98
C GLY A 435 -3.82 7.54 30.25
N ASP A 436 -4.91 7.68 31.01
CA ASP A 436 -6.28 7.76 30.50
C ASP A 436 -6.81 9.19 30.30
N ASP A 437 -5.98 10.22 30.50
CA ASP A 437 -6.42 11.60 30.32
C ASP A 437 -6.62 11.94 28.84
N THR A 438 -7.88 12.02 28.43
CA THR A 438 -8.31 12.35 27.07
C THR A 438 -8.71 13.83 26.92
N SER A 439 -8.54 14.64 27.95
CA SER A 439 -9.08 16.01 28.00
C SER A 439 -8.32 17.01 27.12
N ASP A 440 -7.09 16.71 26.70
CA ASP A 440 -6.29 17.59 25.83
C ASP A 440 -6.78 17.54 24.38
N ALA A 441 -7.63 18.50 24.04
CA ALA A 441 -8.13 18.74 22.69
C ALA A 441 -7.04 19.02 21.64
N LYS A 442 -5.82 19.39 22.07
CA LYS A 442 -4.72 19.58 21.12
C LYS A 442 -4.19 18.26 20.60
N VAL A 443 -4.34 17.15 21.33
CA VAL A 443 -3.94 15.80 20.91
C VAL A 443 -4.92 15.24 19.88
N TYR A 444 -6.21 15.38 20.14
CA TYR A 444 -7.28 14.96 19.24
C TYR A 444 -8.58 15.67 19.60
N CYS A 445 -9.39 15.98 18.59
CA CYS A 445 -10.71 16.60 18.78
C CYS A 445 -11.66 16.12 17.66
N PRO A 446 -12.92 15.71 17.96
CA PRO A 446 -13.56 15.66 19.28
C PRO A 446 -12.97 14.58 20.19
N ASN A 447 -12.85 14.89 21.48
CA ASN A 447 -12.23 14.01 22.49
C ASN A 447 -13.22 13.23 23.37
N ASP A 448 -14.47 13.11 22.94
CA ASP A 448 -15.54 12.39 23.61
C ASP A 448 -15.95 11.13 22.82
N ALA A 449 -17.12 10.57 23.14
CA ALA A 449 -17.77 9.57 22.30
C ALA A 449 -19.01 10.19 21.65
N PHE A 450 -19.33 9.75 20.44
CA PHE A 450 -20.44 10.28 19.69
C PHE A 450 -21.78 10.11 20.44
N GLY A 451 -22.56 11.19 20.55
CA GLY A 451 -23.90 11.17 21.15
C GLY A 451 -23.93 11.13 22.69
N THR A 452 -22.80 11.38 23.36
CA THR A 452 -22.75 11.53 24.82
C THR A 452 -23.23 12.92 25.27
N THR A 453 -23.75 13.03 26.49
CA THR A 453 -24.18 14.32 27.09
C THR A 453 -23.03 15.09 27.74
N THR A 454 -21.85 14.48 27.84
CA THR A 454 -20.60 15.13 28.23
C THR A 454 -20.16 16.03 27.08
N THR A 455 -20.14 17.34 27.30
CA THR A 455 -19.60 18.29 26.32
C THR A 455 -18.11 18.00 26.12
N SER A 456 -17.70 17.69 24.89
CA SER A 456 -16.29 17.76 24.48
C SER A 456 -15.64 19.04 25.00
N THR A 457 -14.38 18.95 25.43
CA THR A 457 -13.62 20.13 25.88
C THR A 457 -13.19 21.02 24.72
N CYS A 458 -13.47 20.61 23.48
CA CYS A 458 -13.23 21.38 22.28
C CYS A 458 -14.49 21.59 21.44
N THR A 459 -14.59 22.78 20.85
CA THR A 459 -15.66 23.16 19.94
C THR A 459 -15.31 22.68 18.53
N THR A 460 -15.65 21.43 18.20
CA THR A 460 -15.97 21.12 16.80
C THR A 460 -17.43 21.50 16.54
N GLY A 461 -17.77 21.81 15.29
CA GLY A 461 -19.18 22.04 14.95
C GLY A 461 -20.04 20.81 15.30
N PRO A 462 -21.36 20.95 15.52
CA PRO A 462 -22.26 19.85 15.92
C PRO A 462 -22.50 18.77 14.83
N THR A 463 -21.52 18.50 13.96
CA THR A 463 -21.68 17.81 12.67
C THR A 463 -20.72 16.65 12.41
N ASP A 464 -19.72 16.39 13.27
CA ASP A 464 -18.80 15.26 13.07
C ASP A 464 -19.56 13.92 13.22
N PRO A 465 -19.40 12.96 12.29
CA PRO A 465 -20.12 11.70 12.39
C PRO A 465 -19.46 10.72 13.36
N ARG A 466 -20.23 9.72 13.80
CA ARG A 466 -19.70 8.56 14.53
C ARG A 466 -18.52 7.96 13.75
N GLY A 467 -17.48 7.56 14.47
CA GLY A 467 -16.23 7.02 13.93
C GLY A 467 -15.10 8.04 13.95
N HIS A 468 -15.42 9.33 14.14
CA HIS A 468 -14.44 10.41 14.20
C HIS A 468 -14.30 11.03 15.60
N HIS A 469 -15.10 10.62 16.58
CA HIS A 469 -14.85 10.99 17.96
C HIS A 469 -13.81 10.06 18.57
N LEU A 470 -13.00 10.57 19.49
CA LEU A 470 -11.86 9.86 20.06
C LEU A 470 -12.19 8.46 20.61
N LEU A 471 -13.36 8.34 21.24
CA LEU A 471 -13.81 7.11 21.90
C LEU A 471 -14.75 6.27 21.02
N ASP A 472 -14.96 6.66 19.77
CA ASP A 472 -15.75 5.88 18.84
C ASP A 472 -14.95 4.68 18.33
N THR A 473 -15.61 3.54 18.20
CA THR A 473 -15.05 2.40 17.45
C THR A 473 -15.04 2.71 15.96
N MET A 474 -13.96 2.36 15.26
CA MET A 474 -13.78 2.58 13.82
C MET A 474 -14.28 1.37 12.99
N TRP A 475 -15.04 1.67 11.94
CA TRP A 475 -15.40 0.70 10.91
C TRP A 475 -14.18 0.42 9.99
N PRO A 476 -13.92 -0.80 9.50
CA PRO A 476 -14.77 -2.01 9.54
C PRO A 476 -14.56 -2.91 10.76
N TRP A 477 -13.55 -2.62 11.59
CA TRP A 477 -13.09 -3.54 12.64
C TRP A 477 -13.98 -3.60 13.89
N ASN A 478 -15.05 -2.81 13.95
CA ASN A 478 -16.04 -2.90 15.00
C ASN A 478 -17.12 -3.96 14.74
N GLY A 479 -17.07 -4.64 13.58
CA GLY A 479 -18.05 -5.64 13.17
C GLY A 479 -19.46 -5.06 13.00
N LEU A 480 -19.62 -3.73 13.07
CA LEU A 480 -20.91 -3.08 12.94
C LEU A 480 -21.27 -3.01 11.46
N SER A 481 -22.41 -3.61 11.13
CA SER A 481 -23.14 -3.35 9.89
C SER A 481 -24.40 -2.55 10.25
N GLY A 482 -24.52 -1.30 9.80
CA GLY A 482 -25.68 -0.46 10.15
C GLY A 482 -25.37 1.02 10.39
N PRO A 483 -26.38 1.82 10.78
CA PRO A 483 -26.35 3.28 10.67
C PRO A 483 -25.34 3.94 11.62
N THR A 484 -24.49 4.81 11.07
CA THR A 484 -23.50 5.60 11.83
C THR A 484 -23.97 7.01 12.18
N SER A 485 -25.26 7.38 12.07
CA SER A 485 -25.68 8.71 12.54
C SER A 485 -27.16 8.90 12.97
N PRO A 486 -27.42 9.58 14.12
CA PRO A 486 -28.68 10.25 14.43
C PRO A 486 -29.06 11.39 13.48
N HIS A 487 -28.16 11.88 12.62
CA HIS A 487 -28.48 12.91 11.61
C HIS A 487 -29.50 12.43 10.57
N CYS A 488 -29.74 11.11 10.43
CA CYS A 488 -30.85 10.61 9.60
C CYS A 488 -32.24 10.98 10.15
N ARG A 489 -32.37 11.54 11.37
CA ARG A 489 -33.69 11.90 11.92
C ARG A 489 -34.35 13.11 11.24
N SER A 490 -33.61 13.95 10.53
CA SER A 490 -34.13 15.19 9.90
C SER A 490 -34.24 15.14 8.38
N TRP A 491 -33.69 14.12 7.71
CA TRP A 491 -33.70 13.99 6.25
C TRP A 491 -34.75 12.99 5.77
N THR A 492 -35.82 13.47 5.15
CA THR A 492 -36.84 12.64 4.48
C THR A 492 -36.24 12.00 3.23
N GLY A 493 -35.56 10.86 3.40
CA GLY A 493 -34.90 10.15 2.31
C GLY A 493 -33.93 9.06 2.75
N CYS A 494 -33.35 9.11 3.96
CA CYS A 494 -32.54 8.01 4.51
C CYS A 494 -33.38 6.73 4.60
N ARG A 495 -33.01 5.67 3.89
CA ARG A 495 -33.34 4.28 4.28
C ARG A 495 -32.08 3.54 4.72
N ASP A 496 -32.24 2.65 5.69
CA ASP A 496 -31.19 1.78 6.19
C ASP A 496 -30.64 0.89 5.06
N ARG A 497 -29.41 1.15 4.61
CA ARG A 497 -28.68 0.26 3.69
C ARG A 497 -27.20 0.19 4.07
N HIS A 498 -26.70 -1.05 4.06
CA HIS A 498 -25.49 -1.49 4.74
C HIS A 498 -24.31 -1.62 3.76
N PRO A 499 -23.06 -1.32 4.16
CA PRO A 499 -21.91 -1.85 3.46
C PRO A 499 -21.93 -3.40 3.58
N PRO A 500 -21.77 -4.17 2.48
CA PRO A 500 -21.86 -5.63 2.47
C PRO A 500 -20.58 -6.31 3.02
N VAL A 501 -19.52 -5.55 3.28
CA VAL A 501 -18.24 -6.07 3.78
C VAL A 501 -18.20 -5.85 5.29
N VAL A 502 -18.29 -6.94 6.05
CA VAL A 502 -17.99 -6.94 7.49
C VAL A 502 -16.60 -7.54 7.61
N LYS A 503 -15.61 -6.76 8.03
CA LYS A 503 -14.37 -7.36 8.55
C LYS A 503 -14.67 -7.83 9.97
N ALA A 504 -14.08 -8.96 10.36
CA ALA A 504 -14.04 -9.33 11.77
C ALA A 504 -13.32 -8.23 12.57
N LYS A 505 -13.33 -8.34 13.90
CA LYS A 505 -12.52 -7.48 14.75
C LYS A 505 -11.07 -7.40 14.26
N PHE A 506 -10.39 -6.30 14.56
CA PHE A 506 -8.98 -6.16 14.23
C PHE A 506 -8.23 -7.35 14.84
N PRO A 507 -7.54 -8.18 14.03
CA PRO A 507 -6.94 -9.41 14.52
C PRO A 507 -5.95 -9.12 15.65
N ARG A 508 -5.99 -9.95 16.68
CA ARG A 508 -4.95 -9.92 17.72
C ARG A 508 -3.58 -10.04 17.07
N SER A 509 -2.61 -9.37 17.66
CA SER A 509 -1.22 -9.56 17.29
C SER A 509 -0.80 -11.00 17.52
N ARG A 510 0.23 -11.44 16.79
CA ARG A 510 0.91 -12.70 17.10
C ARG A 510 1.53 -12.68 18.51
N TRP A 511 1.78 -11.49 19.04
CA TRP A 511 2.43 -11.26 20.34
C TRP A 511 1.51 -10.52 21.29
N SER A 512 1.38 -11.04 22.51
CA SER A 512 0.55 -10.47 23.58
C SER A 512 0.99 -9.06 24.02
N GLU A 513 2.27 -8.73 23.84
CA GLU A 513 2.86 -7.43 24.19
C GLU A 513 2.82 -6.41 23.04
N ILE A 514 2.15 -6.72 21.92
CA ILE A 514 1.93 -5.80 20.78
C ILE A 514 0.44 -5.59 20.60
N TRP A 515 -0.01 -4.35 20.43
CA TRP A 515 -1.42 -4.03 20.30
C TRP A 515 -2.02 -4.64 19.01
N PRO A 516 -3.24 -5.21 19.00
CA PRO A 516 -3.97 -5.69 20.16
C PRO A 516 -3.29 -6.95 20.70
N GLY A 517 -3.11 -7.04 22.02
CA GLY A 517 -2.39 -8.14 22.65
C GLY A 517 -3.10 -9.50 22.54
N ASP A 518 -3.69 -9.97 23.63
CA ASP A 518 -4.26 -11.32 23.71
C ASP A 518 -5.63 -11.49 23.01
N GLU A 519 -6.32 -10.39 22.72
CA GLU A 519 -7.68 -10.38 22.18
C GLU A 519 -7.79 -9.55 20.90
N GLU A 520 -8.74 -9.90 20.03
CA GLU A 520 -9.08 -9.07 18.86
C GLU A 520 -9.68 -7.73 19.31
N ALA A 521 -9.29 -6.63 18.67
CA ALA A 521 -9.73 -5.29 19.04
C ALA A 521 -10.88 -4.76 18.18
N THR A 522 -11.64 -3.83 18.76
CA THR A 522 -12.48 -2.87 18.04
C THR A 522 -11.81 -1.50 18.14
N PRO A 523 -10.86 -1.17 17.23
CA PRO A 523 -10.01 -0.01 17.34
C PRO A 523 -10.81 1.29 17.42
N THR A 524 -10.28 2.23 18.18
CA THR A 524 -10.77 3.60 18.33
C THR A 524 -9.68 4.59 17.90
N PRO A 525 -10.00 5.86 17.62
CA PRO A 525 -8.97 6.87 17.42
C PRO A 525 -7.99 7.00 18.59
N LYS A 526 -8.45 6.77 19.85
CA LYS A 526 -7.59 6.74 21.05
C LYS A 526 -6.46 5.73 20.92
N ASP A 527 -6.77 4.52 20.42
CA ASP A 527 -5.78 3.46 20.25
C ASP A 527 -4.66 3.88 19.29
N ALA A 528 -4.98 4.64 18.25
CA ALA A 528 -4.03 5.09 17.23
C ALA A 528 -3.09 6.22 17.68
N ILE A 529 -3.35 6.89 18.81
CA ILE A 529 -2.54 8.02 19.27
C ILE A 529 -1.18 7.55 19.78
N ASP A 530 -1.15 6.63 20.74
CA ASP A 530 0.09 6.15 21.37
C ASP A 530 0.61 4.88 20.69
N TYR A 531 0.97 5.02 19.42
CA TYR A 531 1.44 3.89 18.61
C TYR A 531 2.77 3.28 19.10
N LEU A 532 3.51 4.00 19.94
CA LEU A 532 4.78 3.57 20.54
C LEU A 532 4.62 2.89 21.91
N GLY A 533 3.41 2.87 22.48
CA GLY A 533 3.18 2.25 23.79
C GLY A 533 3.93 2.94 24.93
N MET A 534 3.96 4.28 24.94
CA MET A 534 4.74 5.04 25.94
C MET A 534 4.13 5.00 27.34
N ASN A 535 2.82 4.72 27.45
CA ASN A 535 2.12 4.64 28.71
C ASN A 535 2.10 3.22 29.30
N GLU A 536 2.12 3.14 30.63
CA GLU A 536 1.94 1.87 31.33
C GLU A 536 0.61 1.21 30.91
N GLY A 537 0.68 -0.06 30.50
CA GLY A 537 -0.49 -0.82 30.04
C GLY A 537 -0.92 -0.55 28.60
N VAL A 538 -0.26 0.35 27.87
CA VAL A 538 -0.46 0.54 26.43
C VAL A 538 0.62 -0.22 25.67
N PHE A 539 0.19 -1.16 24.82
CA PHE A 539 1.11 -1.91 23.97
C PHE A 539 1.49 -1.10 22.73
N ASP A 540 2.76 -1.16 22.32
CA ASP A 540 3.20 -0.58 21.06
C ASP A 540 2.54 -1.32 19.88
N MET A 541 2.39 -0.64 18.75
CA MET A 541 1.74 -1.21 17.56
C MET A 541 2.67 -2.08 16.71
N GLY A 542 3.96 -2.16 17.05
CA GLY A 542 4.95 -2.99 16.37
C GLY A 542 5.59 -2.33 15.14
N PHE A 543 5.51 -1.00 15.02
CA PHE A 543 6.19 -0.24 13.96
C PHE A 543 6.74 1.11 14.48
N ALA A 544 7.76 1.62 13.81
CA ALA A 544 8.32 2.96 14.01
C ALA A 544 8.91 3.47 12.68
N TYR A 545 9.40 4.71 12.64
CA TYR A 545 9.95 5.35 11.44
C TYR A 545 11.43 5.66 11.60
N ASP A 546 12.20 5.53 10.54
CA ASP A 546 13.65 5.80 10.52
C ASP A 546 13.98 7.27 10.85
N ASP A 547 13.05 8.21 10.66
CA ASP A 547 13.22 9.64 10.94
C ASP A 547 12.51 10.16 12.20
N VAL A 548 11.75 9.30 12.92
CA VAL A 548 11.05 9.66 14.16
C VAL A 548 11.63 8.86 15.33
N PRO A 549 12.35 9.51 16.28
CA PRO A 549 12.83 8.84 17.49
C PRO A 549 11.68 8.38 18.39
N TYR A 550 11.97 7.41 19.26
CA TYR A 550 11.05 7.11 20.38
C TYR A 550 10.99 8.28 21.37
N GLY A 551 9.83 8.46 22.00
CA GLY A 551 9.64 9.42 23.08
C GLY A 551 9.03 10.74 22.59
N ILE A 552 9.39 11.80 23.29
CA ILE A 552 9.01 13.18 22.94
C ILE A 552 10.27 13.98 22.63
N ALA A 553 10.15 14.96 21.74
CA ALA A 553 11.24 15.88 21.48
C ALA A 553 11.63 16.59 22.79
N PRO A 554 12.94 16.77 23.06
CA PRO A 554 13.38 17.60 24.18
C PRO A 554 12.75 18.99 24.06
N ALA A 555 12.47 19.62 25.19
CA ALA A 555 12.03 21.02 25.23
C ALA A 555 13.18 21.95 24.81
N GLU A 556 13.52 21.99 23.53
CA GLU A 556 14.49 22.95 22.99
C GLU A 556 13.81 24.30 22.77
N ALA A 557 14.55 25.37 23.08
CA ALA A 557 14.14 26.73 22.80
C ALA A 557 13.78 26.85 21.31
N PRO A 558 12.66 27.50 20.96
CA PRO A 558 12.27 27.63 19.56
C PRO A 558 13.45 28.22 18.81
N ASP A 559 13.87 27.53 17.74
CA ASP A 559 14.74 28.11 16.74
C ASP A 559 13.99 29.33 16.17
N GLU A 560 14.25 30.51 16.75
CA GLU A 560 13.45 31.72 16.55
C GLU A 560 13.41 32.10 15.07
N GLU A 561 14.40 31.69 14.28
CA GLU A 561 14.47 31.94 12.84
C GLU A 561 13.56 30.97 12.06
N ARG A 562 13.58 29.67 12.40
CA ARG A 562 12.74 28.62 11.77
C ARG A 562 11.26 28.74 12.16
N VAL A 563 10.97 29.07 13.41
CA VAL A 563 9.61 29.34 13.93
C VAL A 563 9.09 30.70 13.47
N ALA A 564 9.94 31.67 13.12
CA ALA A 564 9.48 32.94 12.52
C ALA A 564 9.28 32.86 11.00
N GLU A 565 10.04 32.03 10.27
CA GLU A 565 9.96 31.97 8.81
C GLU A 565 8.72 31.22 8.31
N ALA A 566 8.27 30.15 8.98
CA ALA A 566 7.05 29.44 8.61
C ALA A 566 5.78 30.30 8.76
N PRO A 567 5.53 31.02 9.87
CA PRO A 567 4.48 32.01 9.97
C PRO A 567 4.67 33.18 9.01
N ARG A 568 5.90 33.62 8.68
CA ARG A 568 6.13 34.68 7.68
C ARG A 568 5.82 34.22 6.26
N ARG A 569 6.09 32.96 5.89
CA ARG A 569 5.69 32.35 4.62
C ARG A 569 4.18 32.11 4.56
N ALA A 570 3.60 31.59 5.64
CA ALA A 570 2.16 31.44 5.81
C ALA A 570 1.44 32.80 5.83
N LEU A 571 1.99 33.85 6.47
CA LEU A 571 1.48 35.23 6.45
C LEU A 571 1.69 35.90 5.10
N ARG A 572 2.77 35.62 4.35
CA ARG A 572 2.91 36.08 2.96
C ARG A 572 1.86 35.44 2.04
N ARG A 573 1.46 34.19 2.31
CA ARG A 573 0.32 33.51 1.64
C ARG A 573 -1.04 34.01 2.14
N ALA A 574 -1.21 34.20 3.45
CA ALA A 574 -2.47 34.59 4.13
C ALA A 574 -2.76 36.10 4.11
N ALA A 575 -1.77 36.95 3.81
CA ALA A 575 -1.95 38.39 3.60
C ALA A 575 -2.62 38.72 2.25
N GLN A 576 -2.98 37.72 1.44
CA GLN A 576 -4.00 37.93 0.42
C GLN A 576 -5.38 38.04 1.08
N PRO A 577 -6.22 39.02 0.70
CA PRO A 577 -7.43 39.35 1.44
C PRO A 577 -8.51 38.27 1.21
N ARG A 578 -8.45 37.13 1.92
CA ARG A 578 -9.24 35.91 1.63
C ARG A 578 -10.75 36.17 1.54
N ALA A 579 -11.36 36.95 2.43
CA ALA A 579 -12.81 37.22 2.38
C ALA A 579 -13.25 38.17 1.25
N GLU A 580 -12.49 39.24 0.99
CA GLU A 580 -12.75 40.13 -0.15
C GLU A 580 -12.40 39.46 -1.48
N ALA A 581 -11.31 38.68 -1.52
CA ALA A 581 -10.91 37.88 -2.66
C ALA A 581 -11.97 36.81 -2.97
N LEU A 582 -12.56 36.17 -1.95
CA LEU A 582 -13.69 35.25 -2.12
C LEU A 582 -14.94 35.94 -2.66
N ASN A 583 -15.30 37.13 -2.17
CA ASN A 583 -16.42 37.88 -2.74
C ASN A 583 -16.15 38.37 -4.17
N ARG A 584 -14.91 38.77 -4.47
CA ARG A 584 -14.46 39.12 -5.83
C ARG A 584 -14.43 37.90 -6.75
N MET A 585 -13.97 36.74 -6.30
CA MET A 585 -13.96 35.49 -7.06
C MET A 585 -15.38 35.06 -7.42
N ASN A 586 -16.34 35.19 -6.50
CA ASN A 586 -17.75 34.91 -6.81
C ASN A 586 -18.32 35.91 -7.81
N ALA A 587 -18.00 37.20 -7.68
CA ALA A 587 -18.38 38.20 -8.68
C ALA A 587 -17.74 37.90 -10.04
N ILE A 588 -16.50 37.39 -10.05
CA ILE A 588 -15.79 37.00 -11.27
C ILE A 588 -16.45 35.80 -11.95
N LEU A 589 -16.81 34.77 -11.18
CA LEU A 589 -17.43 33.56 -11.73
C LEU A 589 -18.84 33.83 -12.30
N ALA A 590 -19.58 34.74 -11.66
CA ALA A 590 -20.94 35.11 -12.06
C ALA A 590 -21.00 36.13 -13.21
N ASP A 591 -19.89 36.80 -13.53
CA ASP A 591 -19.83 37.82 -14.60
C ASP A 591 -19.28 37.23 -15.89
N SER A 592 -20.19 36.94 -16.83
CA SER A 592 -19.85 36.44 -18.17
C SER A 592 -19.09 37.44 -19.06
N GLN A 593 -18.93 38.69 -18.62
CA GLN A 593 -18.09 39.68 -19.33
C GLN A 593 -16.61 39.57 -18.97
N ILE A 594 -16.25 38.81 -17.93
CA ILE A 594 -14.86 38.60 -17.54
C ILE A 594 -14.26 37.45 -18.35
N ALA A 595 -13.03 37.63 -18.80
CA ALA A 595 -12.32 36.63 -19.61
C ALA A 595 -12.25 35.26 -18.90
N ASP A 596 -12.61 34.22 -19.64
CA ASP A 596 -12.71 32.85 -19.14
C ASP A 596 -11.45 32.28 -18.47
N PRO A 597 -10.21 32.57 -18.91
CA PRO A 597 -9.01 32.17 -18.18
C PRO A 597 -8.97 32.68 -16.73
N VAL A 598 -9.49 33.88 -16.48
CA VAL A 598 -9.59 34.47 -15.14
C VAL A 598 -10.68 33.78 -14.33
N ARG A 599 -11.79 33.40 -14.98
CA ARG A 599 -12.88 32.64 -14.38
C ARG A 599 -12.45 31.21 -14.03
N ILE A 600 -11.65 30.55 -14.87
CA ILE A 600 -11.04 29.24 -14.59
C ILE A 600 -10.16 29.30 -13.34
N GLN A 601 -9.28 30.30 -13.23
CA GLN A 601 -8.46 30.49 -12.03
C GLN A 601 -9.33 30.73 -10.79
N ALA A 602 -10.37 31.56 -10.90
CA ALA A 602 -11.31 31.79 -9.82
C ALA A 602 -12.05 30.50 -9.41
N LEU A 603 -12.38 29.62 -10.37
CA LEU A 603 -13.06 28.35 -10.13
C LEU A 603 -12.14 27.36 -9.40
N ASN A 604 -10.88 27.25 -9.85
CA ASN A 604 -9.86 26.41 -9.22
C ASN A 604 -9.61 26.83 -7.77
N LEU A 605 -9.41 28.13 -7.52
CA LEU A 605 -9.22 28.66 -6.17
C LEU A 605 -10.48 28.48 -5.30
N SER A 606 -11.67 28.69 -5.88
CA SER A 606 -12.93 28.50 -5.17
C SER A 606 -13.20 27.04 -4.83
N SER A 607 -12.75 26.09 -5.65
CA SER A 607 -12.88 24.64 -5.39
C SER A 607 -12.07 24.21 -4.15
N GLN A 608 -11.05 24.99 -3.76
CA GLN A 608 -10.23 24.72 -2.60
C GLN A 608 -10.80 25.38 -1.33
N GLY A 609 -11.29 26.63 -1.43
CA GLY A 609 -11.75 27.42 -0.28
C GLY A 609 -13.28 27.58 -0.09
N THR A 610 -14.09 27.67 -1.16
CA THR A 610 -15.56 27.82 -1.07
C THR A 610 -16.31 26.79 -1.93
N ARG A 611 -16.10 25.52 -1.60
CA ARG A 611 -16.58 24.34 -2.33
C ARG A 611 -18.07 24.38 -2.71
N LYS A 612 -18.97 24.75 -1.78
CA LYS A 612 -20.42 24.89 -2.08
C LYS A 612 -20.72 25.87 -3.20
N ARG A 613 -19.98 26.98 -3.25
CA ARG A 613 -20.15 28.02 -4.25
C ARG A 613 -19.51 27.61 -5.56
N ALA A 614 -18.26 27.11 -5.53
CA ALA A 614 -17.61 26.55 -6.71
C ALA A 614 -18.46 25.47 -7.40
N LEU A 615 -19.08 24.58 -6.59
CA LEU A 615 -20.01 23.58 -7.09
C LEU A 615 -21.24 24.21 -7.75
N SER A 616 -21.82 25.23 -7.13
CA SER A 616 -23.02 25.90 -7.65
C SER A 616 -22.72 26.67 -8.93
N GLU A 617 -21.59 27.36 -9.00
CA GLU A 617 -21.14 28.08 -10.19
C GLU A 617 -20.75 27.13 -11.32
N ALA A 618 -20.05 26.03 -11.04
CA ALA A 618 -19.74 25.04 -12.07
C ALA A 618 -21.02 24.38 -12.64
N ILE A 619 -22.03 24.11 -11.81
CA ILE A 619 -23.35 23.66 -12.30
C ILE A 619 -24.03 24.77 -13.13
N ARG A 620 -23.94 26.03 -12.71
CA ARG A 620 -24.55 27.18 -13.42
C ARG A 620 -23.94 27.36 -14.80
N ILE A 621 -22.60 27.39 -14.87
CA ILE A 621 -21.80 27.48 -16.11
C ILE A 621 -22.28 26.40 -17.09
N LEU A 622 -22.31 25.12 -16.67
CA LEU A 622 -22.71 24.02 -17.57
C LEU A 622 -24.19 23.98 -17.96
N LYS A 623 -25.06 24.64 -17.21
CA LYS A 623 -26.49 24.74 -17.55
C LYS A 623 -26.74 25.80 -18.62
N ASP A 624 -25.78 26.70 -18.88
CA ASP A 624 -25.86 27.73 -19.90
C ASP A 624 -24.68 27.62 -20.87
N PRO A 625 -24.82 26.90 -22.00
CA PRO A 625 -23.74 26.67 -22.97
C PRO A 625 -23.14 27.94 -23.59
N GLU A 626 -23.81 29.09 -23.44
CA GLU A 626 -23.35 30.38 -23.95
C GLU A 626 -22.62 31.21 -22.87
N ASP A 627 -22.55 30.74 -21.61
CA ASP A 627 -21.94 31.47 -20.48
C ASP A 627 -20.41 31.48 -20.53
N GLY A 628 -19.79 30.46 -21.12
CA GLY A 628 -18.34 30.27 -21.13
C GLY A 628 -17.83 29.63 -22.41
N ASP A 629 -16.55 29.86 -22.72
CA ASP A 629 -15.85 29.17 -23.79
C ASP A 629 -15.63 27.67 -23.48
N THR A 630 -15.07 26.94 -24.45
CA THR A 630 -14.77 25.51 -24.33
C THR A 630 -13.96 25.20 -23.07
N ASP A 631 -12.98 26.04 -22.76
CA ASP A 631 -12.00 25.79 -21.71
C ASP A 631 -12.63 25.94 -20.33
N LEU A 632 -13.52 26.93 -20.16
CA LEU A 632 -14.27 27.14 -18.92
C LEU A 632 -15.23 25.98 -18.65
N ASP A 633 -15.96 25.50 -19.66
CA ASP A 633 -16.93 24.42 -19.49
C ASP A 633 -16.26 23.08 -19.19
N VAL A 634 -15.14 22.76 -19.86
CA VAL A 634 -14.32 21.59 -19.51
C VAL A 634 -13.83 21.67 -18.07
N HIS A 635 -13.36 22.85 -17.63
CA HIS A 635 -12.93 23.07 -16.25
C HIS A 635 -14.09 23.01 -15.25
N ALA A 636 -15.29 23.44 -15.62
CA ALA A 636 -16.48 23.29 -14.79
C ALA A 636 -16.79 21.80 -14.59
N ILE A 637 -16.77 20.97 -15.64
CA ILE A 637 -16.97 19.50 -15.52
C ILE A 637 -15.90 18.88 -14.61
N ARG A 638 -14.62 19.23 -14.79
CA ARG A 638 -13.52 18.74 -13.94
C ARG A 638 -13.67 19.19 -12.48
N THR A 639 -14.14 20.41 -12.26
CA THR A 639 -14.47 20.93 -10.92
C THR A 639 -15.60 20.13 -10.29
N LEU A 640 -16.67 19.83 -11.05
CA LEU A 640 -17.75 18.96 -10.59
C LEU A 640 -17.25 17.55 -10.30
N GLN A 641 -16.35 16.99 -11.12
CA GLN A 641 -15.69 15.72 -10.84
C GLN A 641 -14.94 15.76 -9.50
N ALA A 642 -14.15 16.80 -9.27
CA ALA A 642 -13.37 16.98 -8.05
C ALA A 642 -14.26 17.15 -6.81
N LEU A 643 -15.35 17.90 -6.93
CA LEU A 643 -16.29 18.17 -5.84
C LEU A 643 -17.31 17.05 -5.66
N SER A 644 -17.58 16.22 -6.67
CA SER A 644 -18.52 15.09 -6.60
C SER A 644 -18.16 14.06 -5.54
N MET A 645 -16.91 14.08 -5.08
CA MET A 645 -16.37 13.23 -4.02
C MET A 645 -16.40 13.85 -2.62
N ARG A 646 -16.87 15.10 -2.50
CA ARG A 646 -17.01 15.85 -1.24
C ARG A 646 -18.47 15.83 -0.80
N VAL A 647 -18.73 16.06 0.50
CA VAL A 647 -20.09 16.13 1.07
C VAL A 647 -21.01 16.97 0.18
N GLU A 648 -20.57 18.15 -0.23
CA GLU A 648 -21.40 19.11 -0.94
C GLU A 648 -21.76 18.64 -2.36
N GLY A 649 -20.85 17.92 -3.03
CA GLY A 649 -21.12 17.32 -4.32
C GLY A 649 -21.97 16.06 -4.24
N ILE A 650 -21.82 15.26 -3.16
CA ILE A 650 -22.64 14.07 -2.93
C ILE A 650 -24.10 14.47 -2.69
N GLU A 651 -24.35 15.51 -1.90
CA GLU A 651 -25.69 16.07 -1.64
C GLU A 651 -26.39 16.52 -2.94
N ARG A 652 -25.62 16.94 -3.95
CA ARG A 652 -26.11 17.48 -5.22
C ARG A 652 -25.80 16.59 -6.42
N MET A 653 -25.54 15.31 -6.22
CA MET A 653 -25.07 14.41 -7.29
C MET A 653 -26.05 14.35 -8.47
N GLU A 654 -27.36 14.39 -8.24
CA GLU A 654 -28.34 14.40 -9.33
C GLU A 654 -28.31 15.73 -10.12
N ASP A 655 -28.14 16.87 -9.45
CA ASP A 655 -27.96 18.16 -10.13
C ASP A 655 -26.68 18.18 -10.99
N ILE A 656 -25.60 17.60 -10.45
CA ILE A 656 -24.32 17.44 -11.18
C ILE A 656 -24.54 16.57 -12.41
N ARG A 657 -25.17 15.39 -12.25
CA ARG A 657 -25.44 14.47 -13.35
C ARG A 657 -26.32 15.10 -14.42
N GLU A 658 -27.34 15.85 -14.03
CA GLU A 658 -28.21 16.58 -14.96
C GLU A 658 -27.41 17.61 -15.76
N ALA A 659 -26.59 18.44 -15.10
CA ALA A 659 -25.75 19.45 -15.75
C ALA A 659 -24.68 18.84 -16.67
N VAL A 660 -24.09 17.71 -16.30
CA VAL A 660 -23.11 17.03 -17.16
C VAL A 660 -23.80 16.29 -18.32
N ARG A 661 -25.02 15.77 -18.13
CA ARG A 661 -25.81 15.18 -19.24
C ARG A 661 -26.23 16.22 -20.28
N SER A 662 -26.50 17.47 -19.89
CA SER A 662 -26.73 18.54 -20.88
C SER A 662 -25.49 18.81 -21.73
N ALA A 663 -24.30 18.75 -21.12
CA ALA A 663 -23.03 18.92 -21.81
C ALA A 663 -22.74 17.83 -22.87
N LEU A 664 -23.39 16.65 -22.82
CA LEU A 664 -23.32 15.65 -23.90
C LEU A 664 -23.90 16.16 -25.23
N LYS A 665 -24.77 17.16 -25.19
CA LYS A 665 -25.41 17.76 -26.38
C LYS A 665 -24.69 19.02 -26.87
N ASP A 666 -23.60 19.41 -26.21
CA ASP A 666 -22.86 20.63 -26.55
C ASP A 666 -22.29 20.56 -27.97
N PRO A 667 -22.32 21.63 -28.78
CA PRO A 667 -21.72 21.63 -30.12
C PRO A 667 -20.20 21.44 -30.12
N ARG A 668 -19.50 21.78 -29.03
CA ARG A 668 -18.04 21.69 -28.90
C ARG A 668 -17.63 20.29 -28.46
N GLN A 669 -16.70 19.70 -29.22
CA GLN A 669 -16.23 18.34 -28.98
C GLN A 669 -15.54 18.15 -27.61
N PRO A 670 -14.64 19.04 -27.14
CA PRO A 670 -13.97 18.86 -25.85
C PRO A 670 -14.93 18.83 -24.65
N VAL A 671 -16.00 19.64 -24.70
CA VAL A 671 -17.05 19.66 -23.67
C VAL A 671 -17.79 18.33 -23.60
N ARG A 672 -18.18 17.77 -24.78
CA ARG A 672 -18.81 16.45 -24.85
C ARG A 672 -17.87 15.34 -24.35
N GLN A 673 -16.58 15.41 -24.70
CA GLN A 673 -15.58 14.44 -24.24
C GLN A 673 -15.44 14.47 -22.71
N ALA A 674 -15.27 15.66 -22.12
CA ALA A 674 -15.20 15.82 -20.66
C ALA A 674 -16.45 15.27 -19.96
N ALA A 675 -17.64 15.50 -20.55
CA ALA A 675 -18.90 14.96 -20.03
C ALA A 675 -18.95 13.42 -20.07
N ILE A 676 -18.46 12.80 -21.15
CA ILE A 676 -18.34 11.33 -21.24
C ILE A 676 -17.33 10.77 -20.23
N HIS A 677 -16.19 11.42 -20.00
CA HIS A 677 -15.25 10.99 -18.97
C HIS A 677 -15.89 10.98 -17.57
N PHE A 678 -16.67 12.01 -17.23
CA PHE A 678 -17.39 12.07 -15.97
C PHE A 678 -18.50 11.00 -15.86
N LEU A 679 -19.31 10.83 -16.93
CA LEU A 679 -20.51 9.98 -16.92
C LEU A 679 -20.23 8.49 -17.21
N GLY A 680 -19.28 8.20 -18.09
CA GLY A 680 -18.95 6.84 -18.57
C GLY A 680 -18.47 5.92 -17.46
N GLY A 681 -17.57 6.40 -16.60
CA GLY A 681 -17.12 5.66 -15.40
C GLY A 681 -18.23 5.43 -14.35
N ARG A 682 -19.40 6.06 -14.52
CA ARG A 682 -20.56 5.98 -13.61
C ARG A 682 -21.72 5.17 -14.19
N LEU A 683 -21.54 4.48 -15.31
CA LEU A 683 -22.57 3.66 -15.97
C LEU A 683 -23.77 4.48 -16.45
N ASP A 684 -23.56 5.73 -16.85
CA ASP A 684 -24.65 6.56 -17.33
C ASP A 684 -25.17 6.06 -18.69
N PRO A 685 -26.46 5.69 -18.83
CA PRO A 685 -26.97 5.13 -20.08
C PRO A 685 -26.79 6.05 -21.30
N ALA A 686 -26.84 7.38 -21.10
CA ALA A 686 -26.66 8.33 -22.19
C ALA A 686 -25.21 8.32 -22.70
N ALA A 687 -24.24 8.25 -21.77
CA ALA A 687 -22.82 8.14 -22.14
C ALA A 687 -22.52 6.82 -22.85
N ILE A 688 -23.11 5.71 -22.41
CA ILE A 688 -22.94 4.40 -23.06
C ILE A 688 -23.50 4.39 -24.47
N GLU A 689 -24.64 5.06 -24.71
CA GLU A 689 -25.21 5.12 -26.06
C GLU A 689 -24.31 5.93 -27.01
N THR A 690 -23.79 7.08 -26.57
CA THR A 690 -22.81 7.85 -27.36
C THR A 690 -21.55 7.04 -27.66
N LEU A 691 -21.05 6.26 -26.70
CA LEU A 691 -19.88 5.40 -26.91
C LEU A 691 -20.16 4.27 -27.92
N LYS A 692 -21.38 3.72 -27.98
CA LYS A 692 -21.74 2.73 -29.01
C LYS A 692 -21.71 3.34 -30.40
N GLU A 693 -22.25 4.54 -30.54
CA GLU A 693 -22.27 5.26 -31.83
C GLU A 693 -20.85 5.50 -32.37
N ASP A 694 -19.88 5.80 -31.49
CA ASP A 694 -18.47 5.95 -31.88
C ASP A 694 -17.82 4.62 -32.34
N LEU A 695 -18.29 3.45 -31.87
CA LEU A 695 -17.80 2.14 -32.35
C LEU A 695 -18.22 1.84 -33.80
N ASP A 696 -19.41 2.30 -34.21
CA ASP A 696 -20.06 1.97 -35.49
C ASP A 696 -19.51 2.78 -36.70
N ASN A 697 -18.32 3.37 -36.58
CA ASN A 697 -17.66 4.19 -37.62
C ASN A 697 -18.50 5.41 -38.06
N HIS A 698 -18.99 6.20 -37.10
CA HIS A 698 -19.66 7.45 -37.38
C HIS A 698 -18.74 8.46 -38.10
N THR A 699 -19.30 9.36 -38.92
CA THR A 699 -18.57 10.35 -39.73
C THR A 699 -17.76 11.39 -38.94
N ASN A 700 -17.94 11.47 -37.62
CA ASN A 700 -17.18 12.32 -36.72
C ASN A 700 -17.24 11.76 -35.28
N PRO A 701 -16.43 10.73 -34.95
CA PRO A 701 -16.48 10.11 -33.63
C PRO A 701 -15.88 11.04 -32.57
N LEU A 702 -16.42 11.00 -31.34
CA LEU A 702 -15.86 11.80 -30.23
C LEU A 702 -14.54 11.22 -29.74
N PHE A 703 -14.42 9.90 -29.78
CA PHE A 703 -13.26 9.17 -29.30
C PHE A 703 -12.74 8.20 -30.35
N THR A 704 -11.45 7.89 -30.27
CA THR A 704 -10.90 6.77 -31.03
C THR A 704 -11.52 5.45 -30.54
N LYS A 705 -11.61 4.44 -31.41
CA LYS A 705 -12.10 3.10 -31.00
C LYS A 705 -11.37 2.53 -29.78
N GLN A 706 -10.08 2.83 -29.64
CA GLN A 706 -9.27 2.38 -28.50
C GLN A 706 -9.79 2.98 -27.18
N GLU A 707 -10.03 4.30 -27.18
CA GLU A 707 -10.60 5.01 -26.04
C GLU A 707 -12.03 4.58 -25.75
N VAL A 708 -12.84 4.32 -26.78
CA VAL A 708 -14.21 3.83 -26.59
C VAL A 708 -14.22 2.46 -25.93
N LEU A 709 -13.41 1.51 -26.42
CA LEU A 709 -13.25 0.18 -25.80
C LEU A 709 -12.79 0.30 -24.34
N ARG A 710 -11.88 1.25 -24.05
CA ARG A 710 -11.45 1.55 -22.69
C ARG A 710 -12.59 2.08 -21.82
N LEU A 711 -13.32 3.09 -22.28
CA LEU A 711 -14.43 3.72 -21.55
C LEU A 711 -15.57 2.70 -21.28
N LEU A 712 -15.87 1.85 -22.25
CA LEU A 712 -16.82 0.75 -22.09
C LEU A 712 -16.33 -0.33 -21.10
N SER A 713 -15.02 -0.56 -21.00
CA SER A 713 -14.47 -1.48 -19.98
C SER A 713 -14.74 -0.99 -18.55
N PHE A 714 -14.67 0.32 -18.30
CA PHE A 714 -15.05 0.92 -17.01
C PHE A 714 -16.56 0.84 -16.75
N ALA A 715 -17.34 0.75 -17.82
CA ALA A 715 -18.77 0.58 -17.75
C ALA A 715 -19.24 -0.85 -17.37
N GLY A 716 -18.31 -1.71 -16.96
CA GLY A 716 -18.62 -3.01 -16.38
C GLY A 716 -18.97 -4.10 -17.39
N ARG A 717 -19.31 -5.30 -16.87
CA ARG A 717 -19.41 -6.54 -17.67
C ARG A 717 -20.61 -6.60 -18.62
N ASP A 718 -21.60 -5.72 -18.48
CA ASP A 718 -22.84 -5.76 -19.27
C ASP A 718 -22.63 -5.38 -20.75
N HIS A 719 -21.42 -4.92 -21.12
CA HIS A 719 -21.10 -4.40 -22.44
C HIS A 719 -20.01 -5.19 -23.19
N VAL A 720 -19.56 -6.33 -22.65
CA VAL A 720 -18.46 -7.14 -23.25
C VAL A 720 -18.78 -7.64 -24.66
N GLU A 721 -20.05 -7.90 -24.96
CA GLU A 721 -20.51 -8.32 -26.29
C GLU A 721 -20.23 -7.26 -27.38
N LEU A 722 -20.27 -5.97 -27.02
CA LEU A 722 -19.97 -4.87 -27.95
C LEU A 722 -18.49 -4.82 -28.32
N MET A 723 -17.63 -5.27 -27.39
CA MET A 723 -16.18 -5.16 -27.54
C MET A 723 -15.57 -6.39 -28.23
N ARG A 724 -16.20 -7.57 -28.12
CA ARG A 724 -15.66 -8.84 -28.67
C ARG A 724 -15.35 -8.82 -30.17
N PRO A 725 -16.14 -8.18 -31.06
CA PRO A 725 -15.80 -8.10 -32.49
C PRO A 725 -14.43 -7.44 -32.76
N PHE A 726 -13.98 -6.53 -31.87
CA PHE A 726 -12.74 -5.79 -32.05
C PHE A 726 -11.48 -6.60 -31.77
N LEU A 727 -11.59 -7.83 -31.23
CA LEU A 727 -10.45 -8.77 -31.13
C LEU A 727 -9.86 -9.16 -32.51
N LYS A 728 -10.67 -9.02 -33.57
CA LYS A 728 -10.31 -9.32 -34.97
C LYS A 728 -10.20 -8.07 -35.84
N HIS A 729 -10.14 -6.88 -35.24
CA HIS A 729 -10.04 -5.61 -35.97
C HIS A 729 -8.72 -5.55 -36.80
N GLU A 730 -8.70 -4.85 -37.93
CA GLU A 730 -7.49 -4.76 -38.77
C GLU A 730 -6.33 -4.00 -38.09
N ASP A 731 -6.65 -2.94 -37.34
CA ASP A 731 -5.70 -2.16 -36.56
C ASP A 731 -5.24 -2.93 -35.29
N PRO A 732 -3.94 -3.27 -35.17
CA PRO A 732 -3.36 -3.94 -34.00
C PRO A 732 -3.57 -3.18 -32.69
N LYS A 733 -3.58 -1.85 -32.70
CA LYS A 733 -3.80 -1.04 -31.48
C LYS A 733 -5.24 -1.17 -31.00
N VAL A 734 -6.22 -1.22 -31.91
CA VAL A 734 -7.62 -1.48 -31.58
C VAL A 734 -7.81 -2.89 -31.05
N ARG A 735 -7.14 -3.90 -31.64
CA ARG A 735 -7.14 -5.27 -31.10
C ARG A 735 -6.56 -5.31 -29.70
N GLN A 736 -5.46 -4.60 -29.46
CA GLN A 736 -4.81 -4.55 -28.13
C GLN A 736 -5.75 -3.94 -27.08
N ALA A 737 -6.43 -2.83 -27.41
CA ALA A 737 -7.44 -2.22 -26.55
C ALA A 737 -8.60 -3.19 -26.26
N ALA A 738 -9.07 -3.93 -27.27
CA ALA A 738 -10.12 -4.94 -27.11
C ALA A 738 -9.70 -6.09 -26.18
N ILE A 739 -8.47 -6.61 -26.33
CA ILE A 739 -7.91 -7.65 -25.44
C ILE A 739 -7.91 -7.17 -23.99
N ARG A 740 -7.44 -5.93 -23.74
CA ARG A 740 -7.43 -5.34 -22.39
C ARG A 740 -8.83 -5.15 -21.83
N ALA A 741 -9.76 -4.63 -22.64
CA ALA A 741 -11.14 -4.36 -22.24
C ALA A 741 -11.92 -5.64 -21.90
N LEU A 742 -11.55 -6.77 -22.52
CA LEU A 742 -12.16 -8.08 -22.32
C LEU A 742 -11.42 -8.96 -21.30
N ALA A 743 -10.44 -8.42 -20.58
CA ALA A 743 -9.61 -9.20 -19.65
C ALA A 743 -10.42 -9.89 -18.52
N ALA A 744 -11.59 -9.35 -18.19
CA ALA A 744 -12.48 -9.90 -17.18
C ALA A 744 -13.63 -10.77 -17.76
N ASP A 745 -13.67 -11.04 -19.08
CA ASP A 745 -14.69 -11.86 -19.74
C ASP A 745 -14.16 -13.26 -20.10
N PRO A 746 -14.51 -14.32 -19.34
CA PRO A 746 -14.08 -15.68 -19.63
C PRO A 746 -14.47 -16.20 -21.02
N HIS A 747 -15.58 -15.71 -21.59
CA HIS A 747 -16.02 -16.14 -22.93
C HIS A 747 -15.10 -15.63 -24.04
N SER A 748 -14.25 -14.64 -23.74
CA SER A 748 -13.29 -14.07 -24.69
C SER A 748 -11.92 -14.76 -24.61
N TYR A 749 -11.62 -15.56 -23.58
CA TYR A 749 -10.27 -16.11 -23.36
C TYR A 749 -9.80 -17.04 -24.48
N LYS A 750 -10.69 -17.85 -25.04
CA LYS A 750 -10.35 -18.68 -26.21
C LYS A 750 -9.89 -17.85 -27.41
N LEU A 751 -10.56 -16.73 -27.69
CA LEU A 751 -10.17 -15.82 -28.78
C LEU A 751 -8.86 -15.11 -28.45
N ILE A 752 -8.61 -14.78 -27.19
CA ILE A 752 -7.35 -14.15 -26.75
C ILE A 752 -6.19 -15.15 -26.85
N LEU A 753 -6.41 -16.44 -26.56
CA LEU A 753 -5.44 -17.51 -26.79
C LEU A 753 -5.04 -17.63 -28.27
N GLU A 754 -6.01 -17.53 -29.19
CA GLU A 754 -5.72 -17.50 -30.64
C GLU A 754 -4.82 -16.33 -31.03
N VAL A 755 -4.89 -15.20 -30.31
CA VAL A 755 -3.97 -14.08 -30.53
C VAL A 755 -2.58 -14.38 -29.98
N MET A 756 -2.49 -14.96 -28.79
CA MET A 756 -1.22 -15.34 -28.15
C MET A 756 -0.43 -16.36 -29.01
N SER A 757 -1.12 -17.35 -29.56
CA SER A 757 -0.53 -18.44 -30.35
C SER A 757 -0.20 -18.06 -31.80
N ASN A 758 -0.64 -16.91 -32.29
CA ASN A 758 -0.42 -16.52 -33.69
C ASN A 758 0.98 -15.92 -33.88
N GLU A 759 1.90 -16.71 -34.44
CA GLU A 759 3.28 -16.32 -34.76
C GLU A 759 3.37 -15.09 -35.68
N ASN A 760 2.34 -14.81 -36.49
CA ASN A 760 2.32 -13.65 -37.39
C ASN A 760 1.72 -12.40 -36.74
N ALA A 761 1.22 -12.48 -35.50
CA ALA A 761 0.72 -11.32 -34.78
C ALA A 761 1.88 -10.50 -34.20
N GLU A 762 1.71 -9.18 -34.12
CA GLU A 762 2.72 -8.31 -33.51
C GLU A 762 3.05 -8.72 -32.08
N THR A 763 4.33 -8.64 -31.72
CA THR A 763 4.84 -8.96 -30.37
C THR A 763 4.11 -8.23 -29.26
N SER A 764 3.85 -6.94 -29.44
CA SER A 764 3.09 -6.12 -28.48
C SER A 764 1.67 -6.67 -28.21
N LEU A 765 1.06 -7.30 -29.23
CA LEU A 765 -0.27 -7.87 -29.17
C LEU A 765 -0.25 -9.24 -28.49
N ARG A 766 0.72 -10.09 -28.85
CA ARG A 766 0.96 -11.39 -28.20
C ARG A 766 1.26 -11.21 -26.71
N ASN A 767 2.14 -10.28 -26.36
CA ASN A 767 2.47 -9.93 -24.96
C ASN A 767 1.26 -9.41 -24.20
N THR A 768 0.36 -8.67 -24.86
CA THR A 768 -0.88 -8.20 -24.21
C THR A 768 -1.85 -9.36 -23.96
N ALA A 769 -1.96 -10.31 -24.88
CA ALA A 769 -2.73 -11.53 -24.67
C ALA A 769 -2.17 -12.37 -23.50
N ILE A 770 -0.85 -12.55 -23.44
CA ILE A 770 -0.16 -13.24 -22.34
C ILE A 770 -0.49 -12.58 -20.99
N ARG A 771 -0.29 -11.26 -20.90
CA ARG A 771 -0.58 -10.46 -19.71
C ARG A 771 -2.01 -10.65 -19.22
N VAL A 772 -2.98 -10.60 -20.13
CA VAL A 772 -4.39 -10.80 -19.79
C VAL A 772 -4.66 -12.22 -19.30
N LEU A 773 -4.15 -13.24 -19.99
CA LEU A 773 -4.46 -14.66 -19.73
C LEU A 773 -3.75 -15.24 -18.50
N MET A 774 -2.53 -14.80 -18.19
CA MET A 774 -1.74 -15.37 -17.09
C MET A 774 -2.38 -15.22 -15.71
N SER A 775 -3.32 -14.30 -15.58
CA SER A 775 -4.05 -13.99 -14.35
C SER A 775 -5.51 -14.46 -14.41
N THR A 776 -5.78 -15.50 -15.21
CA THR A 776 -7.08 -16.13 -15.38
C THR A 776 -7.02 -17.60 -14.93
N ARG A 777 -8.16 -18.30 -15.02
CA ARG A 777 -8.25 -19.77 -14.84
C ARG A 777 -8.29 -20.52 -16.17
N GLU A 778 -7.91 -19.88 -17.27
CA GLU A 778 -7.91 -20.50 -18.59
C GLU A 778 -6.70 -21.43 -18.74
N MET A 779 -6.92 -22.72 -18.49
CA MET A 779 -5.85 -23.74 -18.49
C MET A 779 -5.13 -23.89 -19.84
N GLY A 780 -5.78 -23.53 -20.96
CA GLY A 780 -5.13 -23.51 -22.28
C GLY A 780 -3.94 -22.55 -22.37
N PHE A 781 -3.82 -21.60 -21.44
CA PHE A 781 -2.67 -20.71 -21.33
C PHE A 781 -1.36 -21.47 -21.11
N ILE A 782 -1.35 -22.50 -20.25
CA ILE A 782 -0.12 -23.25 -19.93
C ILE A 782 0.47 -23.88 -21.19
N ASP A 783 -0.36 -24.59 -21.95
CA ASP A 783 0.10 -25.31 -23.14
C ASP A 783 0.56 -24.31 -24.21
N THR A 784 -0.16 -23.20 -24.38
CA THR A 784 0.23 -22.16 -25.34
C THR A 784 1.54 -21.47 -24.94
N ALA A 785 1.76 -21.20 -23.65
CA ALA A 785 2.99 -20.61 -23.15
C ALA A 785 4.19 -21.55 -23.36
N LEU A 786 4.00 -22.83 -23.07
CA LEU A 786 5.00 -23.86 -23.30
C LEU A 786 5.33 -24.05 -24.78
N ASP A 787 4.33 -24.00 -25.67
CA ASP A 787 4.55 -24.07 -27.13
C ASP A 787 5.38 -22.88 -27.64
N ILE A 788 5.14 -21.67 -27.10
CA ILE A 788 5.97 -20.48 -27.41
C ILE A 788 7.43 -20.67 -26.96
N LEU A 789 7.66 -21.34 -25.83
CA LEU A 789 9.00 -21.60 -25.31
C LEU A 789 9.75 -22.68 -26.10
N ASP A 790 9.02 -23.65 -26.66
CA ASP A 790 9.59 -24.68 -27.54
C ASP A 790 9.93 -24.14 -28.94
N ASP A 791 9.20 -23.11 -29.41
CA ASP A 791 9.48 -22.46 -30.67
C ASP A 791 10.72 -21.55 -30.57
N ALA A 792 11.87 -22.11 -30.94
CA ALA A 792 13.14 -21.38 -31.01
C ALA A 792 13.13 -20.19 -31.98
N SER A 793 12.14 -20.08 -32.87
CA SER A 793 11.97 -18.93 -33.78
C SER A 793 11.10 -17.82 -33.20
N ALA A 794 10.37 -18.08 -32.11
CA ALA A 794 9.59 -17.06 -31.43
C ALA A 794 10.48 -15.92 -30.95
N GLU A 795 9.98 -14.68 -31.05
CA GLU A 795 10.72 -13.51 -30.58
C GLU A 795 11.04 -13.62 -29.08
N LEU A 796 12.28 -13.28 -28.72
CA LEU A 796 12.77 -13.40 -27.35
C LEU A 796 11.89 -12.68 -26.32
N ASP A 797 11.33 -11.53 -26.68
CA ASP A 797 10.44 -10.77 -25.81
C ASP A 797 9.12 -11.53 -25.52
N VAL A 798 8.56 -12.21 -26.52
CA VAL A 798 7.38 -13.06 -26.34
C VAL A 798 7.71 -14.28 -25.48
N GLN A 799 8.88 -14.89 -25.68
CA GLN A 799 9.35 -15.99 -24.83
C GLN A 799 9.49 -15.56 -23.36
N LYS A 800 10.07 -14.38 -23.11
CA LYS A 800 10.18 -13.80 -21.75
C LYS A 800 8.80 -13.60 -21.11
N HIS A 801 7.86 -12.99 -21.84
CA HIS A 801 6.50 -12.79 -21.35
C HIS A 801 5.79 -14.12 -21.08
N ALA A 802 5.92 -15.10 -21.97
CA ALA A 802 5.32 -16.42 -21.83
C ALA A 802 5.86 -17.15 -20.58
N LEU A 803 7.17 -17.08 -20.35
CA LEU A 803 7.82 -17.68 -19.19
C LEU A 803 7.39 -17.01 -17.86
N ALA A 804 7.40 -15.68 -17.82
CA ALA A 804 6.92 -14.92 -16.67
C ALA A 804 5.46 -15.21 -16.37
N GLY A 805 4.62 -15.15 -17.40
CA GLY A 805 3.20 -15.44 -17.30
C GLY A 805 2.93 -16.87 -16.86
N LEU A 806 3.74 -17.85 -17.30
CA LEU A 806 3.62 -19.24 -16.85
C LEU A 806 3.89 -19.38 -15.36
N GLY A 807 4.98 -18.80 -14.84
CA GLY A 807 5.26 -18.79 -13.40
C GLY A 807 4.15 -18.13 -12.59
N PHE A 808 3.66 -16.98 -13.04
CA PHE A 808 2.55 -16.28 -12.39
C PHE A 808 1.25 -17.08 -12.41
N PHE A 809 0.91 -17.68 -13.56
CA PHE A 809 -0.28 -18.51 -13.70
C PHE A 809 -0.23 -19.72 -12.77
N VAL A 810 0.93 -20.37 -12.66
CA VAL A 810 1.14 -21.49 -11.73
C VAL A 810 0.91 -21.05 -10.29
N ARG A 811 1.51 -19.92 -9.90
CA ARG A 811 1.35 -19.34 -8.57
C ARG A 811 -0.11 -19.03 -8.22
N ALA A 812 -0.84 -18.40 -9.13
CA ALA A 812 -2.23 -17.99 -8.92
C ALA A 812 -3.24 -19.14 -8.96
N ASN A 813 -2.88 -20.29 -9.55
CA ASN A 813 -3.79 -21.42 -9.76
C ASN A 813 -3.29 -22.72 -9.13
N VAL A 814 -2.41 -22.65 -8.12
CA VAL A 814 -1.81 -23.83 -7.46
C VAL A 814 -2.85 -24.86 -7.03
N ASP A 815 -4.00 -24.41 -6.52
CA ASP A 815 -5.09 -25.29 -6.09
C ASP A 815 -5.68 -26.15 -7.21
N GLU A 816 -5.72 -25.63 -8.43
CA GLU A 816 -6.31 -26.27 -9.59
C GLU A 816 -5.32 -27.16 -10.36
N LEU A 817 -4.02 -27.03 -10.09
CA LEU A 817 -2.96 -27.76 -10.79
C LEU A 817 -2.63 -29.09 -10.11
N SER A 818 -2.60 -30.15 -10.91
CA SER A 818 -2.14 -31.47 -10.46
C SER A 818 -0.61 -31.53 -10.32
N LYS A 819 -0.14 -32.42 -9.45
CA LYS A 819 1.29 -32.71 -9.28
C LYS A 819 1.95 -33.12 -10.60
N GLU A 820 1.23 -33.90 -11.41
CA GLU A 820 1.67 -34.33 -12.74
C GLU A 820 1.82 -33.15 -13.69
N LYS A 821 0.87 -32.20 -13.71
CA LYS A 821 0.95 -31.01 -14.56
C LYS A 821 2.13 -30.12 -14.16
N LEU A 822 2.36 -29.91 -12.86
CA LEU A 822 3.49 -29.13 -12.35
C LEU A 822 4.84 -29.76 -12.74
N LYS A 823 4.96 -31.09 -12.66
CA LYS A 823 6.15 -31.81 -13.14
C LYS A 823 6.38 -31.62 -14.64
N ILE A 824 5.34 -31.72 -15.46
CA ILE A 824 5.44 -31.48 -16.91
C ILE A 824 5.96 -30.06 -17.19
N ILE A 825 5.47 -29.07 -16.44
CA ILE A 825 5.97 -27.69 -16.56
C ILE A 825 7.45 -27.63 -16.22
N LEU A 826 7.86 -28.18 -15.06
CA LEU A 826 9.27 -28.19 -14.64
C LEU A 826 10.17 -28.88 -15.65
N ASP A 827 9.79 -30.08 -16.13
CA ASP A 827 10.57 -30.84 -17.12
C ASP A 827 10.80 -29.99 -18.38
N ARG A 828 9.75 -29.33 -18.88
CA ARG A 828 9.85 -28.43 -20.05
C ARG A 828 10.72 -27.19 -19.80
N LEU A 829 10.67 -26.62 -18.59
CA LEU A 829 11.55 -25.51 -18.22
C LEU A 829 13.02 -25.93 -18.09
N PHE A 830 13.29 -27.16 -17.64
CA PHE A 830 14.64 -27.72 -17.58
C PHE A 830 15.19 -28.14 -18.95
N ASP A 831 14.32 -28.40 -19.92
CA ASP A 831 14.69 -28.77 -21.30
C ASP A 831 15.02 -27.56 -22.20
N LEU A 832 14.91 -26.32 -21.69
CA LEU A 832 15.29 -25.12 -22.44
C LEU A 832 16.76 -25.18 -22.88
N SER A 833 17.04 -24.74 -24.11
CA SER A 833 18.40 -24.76 -24.64
C SER A 833 19.34 -23.84 -23.86
N PRO A 834 20.67 -24.11 -23.84
CA PRO A 834 21.63 -23.24 -23.13
C PRO A 834 21.54 -21.75 -23.50
N ASN A 835 21.25 -21.46 -24.78
CA ASN A 835 21.08 -20.08 -25.24
C ASN A 835 19.81 -19.43 -24.67
N GLN A 836 18.70 -20.19 -24.58
CA GLN A 836 17.48 -19.72 -23.92
C GLN A 836 17.69 -19.51 -22.43
N VAL A 837 18.37 -20.43 -21.75
CA VAL A 837 18.70 -20.30 -20.31
C VAL A 837 19.48 -19.00 -20.05
N ILE A 838 20.46 -18.67 -20.88
CA ILE A 838 21.21 -17.41 -20.76
C ILE A 838 20.29 -16.20 -21.00
N ALA A 839 19.50 -16.23 -22.08
CA ALA A 839 18.67 -15.09 -22.49
C ALA A 839 17.47 -14.83 -21.58
N LEU A 840 16.99 -15.86 -20.87
CA LEU A 840 15.81 -15.84 -20.01
C LEU A 840 16.15 -15.95 -18.51
N SER A 841 17.44 -16.00 -18.15
CA SER A 841 17.95 -16.41 -16.83
C SER A 841 17.14 -15.92 -15.62
N ARG A 842 16.92 -14.62 -15.43
CA ARG A 842 16.17 -14.09 -14.28
C ARG A 842 14.71 -14.55 -14.27
N THR A 843 14.03 -14.39 -15.40
CA THR A 843 12.63 -14.82 -15.57
C THR A 843 12.47 -16.34 -15.41
N LEU A 844 13.44 -17.12 -15.87
CA LEU A 844 13.48 -18.57 -15.73
C LEU A 844 13.65 -19.00 -14.29
N VAL A 845 14.60 -18.41 -13.56
CA VAL A 845 14.77 -18.66 -12.12
C VAL A 845 13.46 -18.40 -11.40
N ARG A 846 12.80 -17.27 -11.68
CA ARG A 846 11.53 -16.94 -11.05
C ARG A 846 10.41 -17.93 -11.39
N ALA A 847 10.27 -18.30 -12.66
CA ALA A 847 9.26 -19.27 -13.07
C ALA A 847 9.50 -20.66 -12.45
N LEU A 848 10.77 -21.07 -12.32
CA LEU A 848 11.16 -22.30 -11.64
C LEU A 848 10.82 -22.25 -10.16
N GLU A 849 11.18 -21.18 -9.44
CA GLU A 849 10.85 -20.98 -8.02
C GLU A 849 9.34 -21.13 -7.77
N LEU A 850 8.53 -20.37 -8.51
CA LEU A 850 7.07 -20.38 -8.35
C LEU A 850 6.47 -21.77 -8.65
N THR A 851 7.01 -22.48 -9.64
CA THR A 851 6.54 -23.82 -9.98
C THR A 851 6.99 -24.86 -8.93
N TYR A 852 8.18 -24.70 -8.37
CA TYR A 852 8.71 -25.58 -7.32
C TYR A 852 7.98 -25.39 -5.99
N GLU A 853 7.67 -24.15 -5.62
CA GLU A 853 6.81 -23.81 -4.48
C GLU A 853 5.44 -24.48 -4.62
N ALA A 854 4.79 -24.28 -5.77
CA ALA A 854 3.50 -24.88 -6.06
C ALA A 854 3.55 -26.41 -6.01
N LEU A 855 4.65 -27.03 -6.46
CA LEU A 855 4.85 -28.47 -6.37
C LEU A 855 5.01 -28.92 -4.92
N ALA A 856 5.80 -28.19 -4.11
CA ALA A 856 6.03 -28.50 -2.71
C ALA A 856 4.74 -28.44 -1.87
N GLU A 857 3.83 -27.51 -2.18
CA GLU A 857 2.51 -27.42 -1.55
C GLU A 857 1.64 -28.66 -1.80
N LYS A 858 1.89 -29.42 -2.88
CA LYS A 858 1.18 -30.68 -3.20
C LYS A 858 1.83 -31.93 -2.59
N GLY A 859 2.84 -31.78 -1.72
CA GLY A 859 3.63 -32.88 -1.14
C GLY A 859 4.46 -33.62 -2.19
#